data_AF-A0A970V3T9-F1
#
_entry.id   AF-A0A970V3T9-F1
#
_cell.length_a   1.000
_cell.length_b   1.000
_cell.length_c   1.000
_cell.angle_alpha   90.00
_cell.angle_beta   90.00
_cell.angle_gamma   90.00
#
_symmetry.space_group_name_H-M   'P 1'
#
loop_
_entity.id
_entity.type
_entity.pdbx_description
1 polymer ?
#
loop_
_entity_poly.entity_id
_entity_poly.type
_entity_poly.pdbx_seq_one_letter_code
_entity_poly.pdbx_strand_id
1 'polypeptide(L)'
;MSQTNLTEDLKAYARELGADLTGVAPVGRWEKAPLENSPLGIMPESRSVFVCGLHFLDANTELAAEEDPRHPGPGFSEANATVHLFEMGFCLARWLQARGHQALAIPCTGLWAYRPRAGAERGWMADMVHYYAAAAAGLGEIGWHNLCITPEYGTRQRFTTVVTDAELEPTPMYEGDPLCDRCLLCAQNCPTECFEKEVNGMCSVEIEGHTYTFPNRNLWRCAIGENFQFDVFQPQPEQVTEETLKAQLEDAVRNHPERITGWKMGMCLKWCVPPQRRYFDLDYCRSPRRRRDVEPDTSPERCQRLVAELEEVASQWHVTHLAIAEASQCAEQGLDLRQLLPDGESLVVFGHSYPPNCRGLVGTRNGNSELALARHLQAQGFSALIVKVDLDPAEAAVIAGAAQRDAAGNIIVPGYDDREIWSAVITSAPLPRTPLRSMAPEKVSPPEPATLAARLEEIARQAGADVFGVTSAEATQTTAQALRPIMAEQGEYFVVEDRPFVGAQGVWGGQLMPYTPEVVPTELKPQCAEDHLPGAKSVIVVGVRLLDASIDHAGTPPAHKASHYQYSVHDAPPGLLREVQMAMAEYLDACGYHCQAVRDLEGLASALYAGGTDLTASRFAAVAAGLGELGWNGLLLTPEYGARQALACLVTDAPLPPSAPYAGPTLCKRCYACVRSCPTTAIAGEESHCLTINGREVTWGRTDRLRCDAAKRYALVAGEGPAYIGSKNDFSLPEEITPEFVCEAMRDSDRLQRPGYCPIIEHCFTNCPAHLGPERQS
;
A
#
# COMPACT_ATOMS: atom_id res chain seq x y z
N MET A 1 -21.12 -18.96 14.07
CA MET A 1 -21.87 -18.50 12.89
C MET A 1 -21.98 -19.66 11.92
N SER A 2 -23.05 -19.76 11.12
CA SER A 2 -23.06 -20.67 9.97
C SER A 2 -22.07 -20.19 8.91
N GLN A 3 -21.56 -21.12 8.08
CA GLN A 3 -20.66 -20.82 6.95
C GLN A 3 -21.23 -19.78 5.98
N THR A 4 -22.52 -19.90 5.65
CA THR A 4 -23.23 -18.94 4.78
C THR A 4 -23.23 -17.53 5.39
N ASN A 5 -23.44 -17.41 6.70
CA ASN A 5 -23.42 -16.10 7.36
C ASN A 5 -22.02 -15.50 7.38
N LEU A 6 -20.97 -16.30 7.63
CA LEU A 6 -19.59 -15.79 7.60
C LEU A 6 -19.19 -15.27 6.21
N THR A 7 -19.58 -15.99 5.16
CA THR A 7 -19.26 -15.62 3.77
C THR A 7 -19.95 -14.32 3.36
N GLU A 8 -21.24 -14.20 3.65
CA GLU A 8 -21.99 -12.99 3.30
C GLU A 8 -21.58 -11.78 4.14
N ASP A 9 -21.25 -11.97 5.43
CA ASP A 9 -20.70 -10.91 6.28
C ASP A 9 -19.33 -10.44 5.77
N LEU A 10 -18.46 -11.35 5.32
CA LEU A 10 -17.17 -10.99 4.74
C LEU A 10 -17.33 -10.23 3.41
N LYS A 11 -18.25 -10.65 2.54
CA LYS A 11 -18.57 -9.92 1.30
C LYS A 11 -19.17 -8.54 1.59
N ALA A 12 -20.04 -8.43 2.59
CA ALA A 12 -20.60 -7.15 3.02
C ALA A 12 -19.48 -6.21 3.51
N TYR A 13 -18.59 -6.70 4.36
CA TYR A 13 -17.44 -5.94 4.83
C TYR A 13 -16.50 -5.53 3.68
N ALA A 14 -16.25 -6.41 2.70
CA ALA A 14 -15.47 -6.05 1.51
C ALA A 14 -16.12 -4.93 0.69
N ARG A 15 -17.46 -4.89 0.58
CA ARG A 15 -18.18 -3.80 -0.10
C ARG A 15 -18.13 -2.50 0.70
N GLU A 16 -18.21 -2.57 2.04
CA GLU A 16 -18.01 -1.41 2.92
C GLU A 16 -16.59 -0.81 2.74
N LEU A 17 -15.59 -1.66 2.51
CA LEU A 17 -14.24 -1.25 2.15
C LEU A 17 -14.09 -0.81 0.67
N GLY A 18 -15.15 -0.81 -0.13
CA GLY A 18 -15.15 -0.30 -1.51
C GLY A 18 -14.88 -1.31 -2.63
N ALA A 19 -14.94 -2.63 -2.38
CA ALA A 19 -14.81 -3.65 -3.44
C ALA A 19 -15.98 -3.62 -4.43
N ASP A 20 -15.69 -3.70 -5.73
CA ASP A 20 -16.72 -3.89 -6.78
C ASP A 20 -17.07 -5.35 -6.97
N LEU A 21 -16.06 -6.22 -6.87
CA LEU A 21 -16.18 -7.65 -7.11
C LEU A 21 -15.74 -8.41 -5.87
N THR A 22 -16.47 -9.48 -5.54
CA THR A 22 -16.08 -10.42 -4.48
C THR A 22 -16.37 -11.84 -4.93
N GLY A 23 -15.41 -12.75 -4.73
CA GLY A 23 -15.53 -14.14 -5.13
C GLY A 23 -14.83 -15.06 -4.13
N VAL A 24 -15.30 -16.30 -4.05
CA VAL A 24 -14.72 -17.32 -3.18
C VAL A 24 -14.35 -18.55 -4.00
N ALA A 25 -13.13 -19.03 -3.83
CA ALA A 25 -12.65 -20.28 -4.40
C ALA A 25 -12.31 -21.27 -3.29
N PRO A 26 -12.77 -22.54 -3.35
CA PRO A 26 -12.23 -23.59 -2.51
C PRO A 26 -10.81 -23.91 -2.97
N VAL A 27 -9.92 -24.26 -2.03
CA VAL A 27 -8.50 -24.54 -2.34
C VAL A 27 -8.31 -25.69 -3.33
N GLY A 28 -9.29 -26.59 -3.46
CA GLY A 28 -9.30 -27.66 -4.46
C GLY A 28 -9.18 -27.18 -5.90
N ARG A 29 -9.54 -25.91 -6.21
CA ARG A 29 -9.36 -25.32 -7.55
C ARG A 29 -7.88 -25.14 -7.96
N TRP A 30 -6.95 -25.34 -7.03
CA TRP A 30 -5.50 -25.34 -7.29
C TRP A 30 -4.88 -26.74 -7.41
N GLU A 31 -5.67 -27.83 -7.49
CA GLU A 31 -5.12 -29.21 -7.58
C GLU A 31 -4.14 -29.40 -8.75
N LYS A 32 -4.35 -28.68 -9.86
CA LYS A 32 -3.47 -28.71 -11.05
C LYS A 32 -2.36 -27.65 -11.02
N ALA A 33 -2.36 -26.76 -10.04
CA ALA A 33 -1.34 -25.74 -9.90
C ALA A 33 -0.10 -26.31 -9.20
N PRO A 34 1.11 -25.77 -9.47
CA PRO A 34 2.28 -26.09 -8.67
C PRO A 34 2.05 -25.76 -7.19
N LEU A 35 2.42 -26.69 -6.30
CA LEU A 35 2.16 -26.57 -4.87
C LEU A 35 2.76 -25.27 -4.31
N GLU A 36 3.98 -24.91 -4.74
CA GLU A 36 4.75 -23.75 -4.30
C GLU A 36 4.11 -22.39 -4.67
N ASN A 37 3.10 -22.40 -5.54
CA ASN A 37 2.35 -21.22 -5.97
C ASN A 37 0.83 -21.39 -5.76
N SER A 38 0.46 -22.28 -4.83
CA SER A 38 -0.93 -22.56 -4.45
C SER A 38 -1.22 -22.10 -3.02
N PRO A 39 -2.50 -21.92 -2.65
CA PRO A 39 -2.91 -21.63 -1.28
C PRO A 39 -2.36 -22.64 -0.27
N LEU A 40 -2.40 -23.93 -0.59
CA LEU A 40 -1.90 -25.01 0.27
C LEU A 40 -0.39 -25.01 0.43
N GLY A 41 0.35 -24.43 -0.53
CA GLY A 41 1.78 -24.28 -0.38
C GLY A 41 2.17 -23.12 0.52
N ILE A 42 1.38 -22.04 0.52
CA ILE A 42 1.62 -20.83 1.32
C ILE A 42 1.09 -21.04 2.75
N MET A 43 -0.10 -21.62 2.89
CA MET A 43 -0.77 -21.86 4.16
C MET A 43 -1.47 -23.24 4.10
N PRO A 44 -0.80 -24.32 4.55
CA PRO A 44 -1.27 -25.70 4.40
C PRO A 44 -2.65 -26.00 4.99
N GLU A 45 -3.06 -25.25 6.02
CA GLU A 45 -4.36 -25.36 6.68
C GLU A 45 -5.49 -24.62 5.96
N SER A 46 -5.20 -23.91 4.86
CA SER A 46 -6.18 -23.12 4.12
C SER A 46 -7.31 -23.99 3.53
N ARG A 47 -8.52 -23.44 3.53
CA ARG A 47 -9.73 -24.07 2.99
C ARG A 47 -10.37 -23.24 1.87
N SER A 48 -10.22 -21.92 1.96
CA SER A 48 -10.82 -21.00 1.01
C SER A 48 -9.86 -19.87 0.62
N VAL A 49 -10.09 -19.35 -0.58
CA VAL A 49 -9.43 -18.18 -1.12
C VAL A 49 -10.51 -17.15 -1.43
N PHE A 50 -10.43 -15.98 -0.78
CA PHE A 50 -11.34 -14.87 -0.98
C PHE A 50 -10.67 -13.82 -1.88
N VAL A 51 -11.34 -13.43 -2.97
CA VAL A 51 -10.81 -12.49 -3.95
C VAL A 51 -11.70 -11.26 -4.01
N CYS A 52 -11.09 -10.08 -3.88
CA CYS A 52 -11.76 -8.80 -4.14
C CYS A 52 -11.22 -8.18 -5.41
N GLY A 53 -12.09 -7.52 -6.18
CA GLY A 53 -11.72 -6.72 -7.33
C GLY A 53 -12.18 -5.26 -7.18
N LEU A 54 -11.36 -4.34 -7.67
CA LEU A 54 -11.67 -2.91 -7.74
C LEU A 54 -11.53 -2.43 -9.19
N HIS A 55 -12.60 -1.83 -9.71
CA HIS A 55 -12.69 -1.24 -11.04
C HIS A 55 -11.93 0.08 -11.07
N PHE A 56 -10.98 0.21 -11.99
CA PHE A 56 -10.38 1.50 -12.28
C PHE A 56 -11.08 2.12 -13.51
N LEU A 57 -11.18 3.45 -13.52
CA LEU A 57 -12.19 4.16 -14.32
C LEU A 57 -12.02 3.97 -15.83
N ASP A 58 -13.16 3.85 -16.51
CA ASP A 58 -13.19 3.68 -17.96
C ASP A 58 -12.59 4.87 -18.68
N ALA A 59 -13.00 6.10 -18.35
CA ALA A 59 -12.52 7.30 -19.04
C ALA A 59 -11.01 7.51 -18.85
N ASN A 60 -10.51 7.29 -17.63
CA ASN A 60 -9.07 7.32 -17.34
C ASN A 60 -8.29 6.29 -18.17
N THR A 61 -8.87 5.12 -18.46
CA THR A 61 -8.24 4.08 -19.29
C THR A 61 -8.37 4.38 -20.80
N GLU A 62 -9.56 4.80 -21.23
CA GLU A 62 -9.93 5.10 -22.61
C GLU A 62 -9.15 6.29 -23.16
N LEU A 63 -8.87 7.30 -22.32
CA LEU A 63 -8.14 8.52 -22.70
C LEU A 63 -6.65 8.48 -22.31
N ALA A 64 -6.20 7.50 -21.52
CA ALA A 64 -4.79 7.31 -21.24
C ALA A 64 -4.01 6.98 -22.51
N ALA A 65 -2.78 7.50 -22.64
CA ALA A 65 -1.85 7.09 -23.69
C ALA A 65 -2.41 7.17 -25.14
N GLU A 66 -3.25 8.16 -25.45
CA GLU A 66 -3.83 8.33 -26.80
C GLU A 66 -2.79 8.70 -27.87
N GLU A 67 -1.81 9.54 -27.50
CA GLU A 67 -0.72 9.95 -28.39
C GLU A 67 0.50 9.02 -28.26
N ASP A 68 0.88 8.67 -27.03
CA ASP A 68 2.10 7.93 -26.73
C ASP A 68 1.91 7.05 -25.47
N PRO A 69 2.19 5.73 -25.53
CA PRO A 69 2.06 4.81 -24.41
C PRO A 69 2.99 5.09 -23.22
N ARG A 70 4.02 5.93 -23.40
CA ARG A 70 4.95 6.36 -22.34
C ARG A 70 4.40 7.53 -21.52
N HIS A 71 3.33 8.17 -21.99
CA HIS A 71 2.66 9.28 -21.33
C HIS A 71 1.29 8.80 -20.83
N PRO A 72 1.11 8.52 -19.53
CA PRO A 72 -0.12 7.96 -19.00
C PRO A 72 -1.37 8.79 -19.27
N GLY A 73 -1.21 10.10 -19.43
CA GLY A 73 -2.33 11.04 -19.35
C GLY A 73 -3.14 10.76 -18.07
N PRO A 74 -4.47 10.57 -18.16
CA PRO A 74 -5.31 10.36 -16.98
C PRO A 74 -5.20 8.96 -16.33
N GLY A 75 -4.31 8.05 -16.73
CA GLY A 75 -4.26 6.65 -16.24
C GLY A 75 -4.08 6.41 -14.72
N PHE A 76 -4.02 7.46 -13.88
CA PHE A 76 -3.72 7.40 -12.45
C PHE A 76 -4.71 6.58 -11.59
N SER A 77 -5.94 6.36 -12.06
CA SER A 77 -6.96 5.60 -11.32
C SER A 77 -6.52 4.16 -10.98
N GLU A 78 -5.63 3.57 -11.79
CA GLU A 78 -5.06 2.24 -11.55
C GLU A 78 -4.14 2.21 -10.31
N ALA A 79 -3.33 3.26 -10.12
CA ALA A 79 -2.44 3.39 -8.98
C ALA A 79 -3.25 3.57 -7.69
N ASN A 80 -4.28 4.43 -7.71
CA ASN A 80 -5.20 4.58 -6.59
C ASN A 80 -5.87 3.24 -6.24
N ALA A 81 -6.28 2.46 -7.25
CA ALA A 81 -6.95 1.17 -7.02
C ALA A 81 -6.01 0.16 -6.34
N THR A 82 -4.73 0.18 -6.72
CA THR A 82 -3.70 -0.68 -6.15
C THR A 82 -3.47 -0.37 -4.66
N VAL A 83 -3.33 0.91 -4.31
CA VAL A 83 -3.15 1.35 -2.91
C VAL A 83 -4.37 0.97 -2.07
N HIS A 84 -5.58 1.19 -2.58
CA HIS A 84 -6.80 0.84 -1.87
C HIS A 84 -6.92 -0.67 -1.62
N LEU A 85 -6.58 -1.49 -2.62
CA LEU A 85 -6.60 -2.96 -2.50
C LEU A 85 -5.56 -3.48 -1.49
N PHE A 86 -4.43 -2.78 -1.31
CA PHE A 86 -3.46 -3.09 -0.26
C PHE A 86 -4.03 -2.83 1.14
N GLU A 87 -4.84 -1.82 1.38
CA GLU A 87 -5.46 -1.64 2.70
C GLU A 87 -6.59 -2.65 2.90
N MET A 88 -7.40 -2.87 1.87
CA MET A 88 -8.54 -3.79 1.89
C MET A 88 -8.11 -5.24 2.20
N GLY A 89 -7.07 -5.76 1.53
CA GLY A 89 -6.60 -7.13 1.76
C GLY A 89 -6.18 -7.37 3.22
N PHE A 90 -5.49 -6.41 3.81
CA PHE A 90 -5.05 -6.47 5.21
C PHE A 90 -6.23 -6.39 6.18
N CYS A 91 -7.17 -5.47 5.96
CA CYS A 91 -8.38 -5.34 6.78
C CYS A 91 -9.25 -6.60 6.73
N LEU A 92 -9.43 -7.22 5.56
CA LEU A 92 -10.19 -8.47 5.40
C LEU A 92 -9.53 -9.64 6.16
N ALA A 93 -8.21 -9.78 6.07
CA ALA A 93 -7.48 -10.81 6.80
C ALA A 93 -7.55 -10.58 8.33
N ARG A 94 -7.42 -9.33 8.80
CA ARG A 94 -7.62 -8.99 10.21
C ARG A 94 -9.03 -9.28 10.69
N TRP A 95 -10.04 -9.00 9.87
CA TRP A 95 -11.44 -9.26 10.20
C TRP A 95 -11.72 -10.75 10.43
N LEU A 96 -11.09 -11.62 9.62
CA LEU A 96 -11.13 -13.08 9.77
C LEU A 96 -10.36 -13.53 11.03
N GLN A 97 -9.16 -13.00 11.24
CA GLN A 97 -8.34 -13.29 12.44
C GLN A 97 -9.05 -12.91 13.74
N ALA A 98 -9.73 -11.77 13.78
CA ALA A 98 -10.55 -11.34 14.91
C ALA A 98 -11.71 -12.30 15.21
N ARG A 99 -12.10 -13.13 14.25
CA ARG A 99 -13.16 -14.16 14.36
C ARG A 99 -12.60 -15.57 14.53
N GLY A 100 -11.30 -15.70 14.78
CA GLY A 100 -10.65 -16.97 15.10
C GLY A 100 -10.17 -17.78 13.90
N HIS A 101 -10.10 -17.17 12.72
CA HIS A 101 -9.62 -17.81 11.48
C HIS A 101 -8.24 -17.30 11.09
N GLN A 102 -7.33 -18.21 10.74
CA GLN A 102 -6.06 -17.82 10.14
C GLN A 102 -6.30 -17.24 8.75
N ALA A 103 -5.68 -16.09 8.48
CA ALA A 103 -5.82 -15.41 7.21
C ALA A 103 -4.54 -14.66 6.85
N LEU A 104 -4.16 -14.80 5.59
CA LEU A 104 -2.96 -14.20 5.01
C LEU A 104 -3.37 -13.46 3.74
N ALA A 105 -2.94 -12.20 3.63
CA ALA A 105 -3.25 -11.35 2.50
C ALA A 105 -2.07 -11.30 1.52
N ILE A 106 -2.35 -11.56 0.24
CA ILE A 106 -1.36 -11.55 -0.83
C ILE A 106 -1.22 -10.13 -1.39
N PRO A 107 -0.01 -9.58 -1.54
CA PRO A 107 0.21 -8.25 -2.06
C PRO A 107 -0.21 -8.16 -3.54
N CYS A 108 -1.03 -7.15 -3.86
CA CYS A 108 -1.61 -6.90 -5.18
C CYS A 108 -0.59 -6.87 -6.33
N THR A 109 0.57 -6.24 -6.13
CA THR A 109 1.63 -6.10 -7.14
C THR A 109 2.98 -5.73 -6.50
N GLY A 110 4.07 -5.83 -7.27
CA GLY A 110 5.40 -5.31 -6.93
C GLY A 110 6.44 -6.39 -6.56
N LEU A 111 6.05 -7.43 -5.83
CA LEU A 111 6.98 -8.43 -5.30
C LEU A 111 7.09 -9.64 -6.22
N TRP A 112 8.05 -9.59 -7.15
CA TRP A 112 8.21 -10.62 -8.19
C TRP A 112 9.46 -11.47 -7.99
N ALA A 113 9.28 -12.79 -7.99
CA ALA A 113 10.37 -13.71 -8.26
C ALA A 113 10.60 -13.81 -9.77
N TYR A 114 11.36 -12.87 -10.32
CA TYR A 114 11.65 -12.75 -11.76
C TYR A 114 12.34 -13.97 -12.36
N ARG A 115 13.19 -14.66 -11.58
CA ARG A 115 13.99 -15.80 -12.06
C ARG A 115 13.24 -17.13 -11.86
N PRO A 116 13.47 -18.13 -12.74
CA PRO A 116 12.94 -19.48 -12.58
C PRO A 116 13.24 -20.10 -11.21
N ARG A 117 12.27 -20.82 -10.65
CA ARG A 117 12.40 -21.56 -9.39
C ARG A 117 11.38 -22.69 -9.30
N ALA A 118 11.45 -23.49 -8.23
CA ALA A 118 10.46 -24.55 -7.96
C ALA A 118 9.03 -23.99 -8.01
N GLY A 119 8.15 -24.70 -8.72
CA GLY A 119 6.76 -24.29 -9.01
C GLY A 119 6.58 -23.10 -9.97
N ALA A 120 7.68 -22.51 -10.47
CA ALA A 120 7.69 -21.29 -11.27
C ALA A 120 8.81 -21.33 -12.33
N GLU A 121 8.81 -22.34 -13.19
CA GLU A 121 9.88 -22.55 -14.19
C GLU A 121 10.05 -21.39 -15.19
N ARG A 122 9.00 -20.61 -15.41
CA ARG A 122 9.03 -19.41 -16.27
C ARG A 122 9.61 -18.17 -15.57
N GLY A 123 9.80 -18.22 -14.25
CA GLY A 123 10.01 -17.04 -13.42
C GLY A 123 8.79 -16.12 -13.43
N TRP A 124 8.99 -14.86 -13.03
CA TRP A 124 7.96 -13.81 -12.99
C TRP A 124 6.73 -14.16 -12.16
N MET A 125 6.96 -14.77 -11.00
CA MET A 125 5.89 -15.23 -10.12
C MET A 125 5.86 -14.44 -8.81
N ALA A 126 4.67 -14.00 -8.43
CA ALA A 126 4.38 -13.58 -7.06
C ALA A 126 4.25 -14.82 -6.14
N ASP A 127 3.83 -14.60 -4.89
CA ASP A 127 3.45 -15.69 -3.98
C ASP A 127 2.28 -16.50 -4.57
N MET A 128 1.23 -15.78 -4.97
CA MET A 128 0.09 -16.32 -5.71
C MET A 128 -0.38 -15.32 -6.77
N VAL A 129 -0.89 -15.81 -7.90
CA VAL A 129 -1.29 -14.96 -9.03
C VAL A 129 -2.76 -14.58 -8.93
N HIS A 130 -3.03 -13.29 -8.68
CA HIS A 130 -4.37 -12.78 -8.44
C HIS A 130 -5.37 -13.01 -9.58
N TYR A 131 -4.95 -12.92 -10.84
CA TYR A 131 -5.89 -13.11 -11.95
C TYR A 131 -6.29 -14.58 -12.14
N TYR A 132 -5.42 -15.54 -11.81
CA TYR A 132 -5.84 -16.95 -11.74
C TYR A 132 -6.76 -17.19 -10.54
N ALA A 133 -6.46 -16.56 -9.39
CA ALA A 133 -7.35 -16.61 -8.22
C ALA A 133 -8.74 -16.03 -8.53
N ALA A 134 -8.83 -14.94 -9.29
CA ALA A 134 -10.10 -14.33 -9.70
C ALA A 134 -10.92 -15.26 -10.60
N ALA A 135 -10.29 -15.90 -11.60
CA ALA A 135 -10.96 -16.90 -12.43
C ALA A 135 -11.40 -18.11 -11.60
N ALA A 136 -10.52 -18.61 -10.72
CA ALA A 136 -10.84 -19.66 -9.76
C ALA A 136 -11.93 -19.24 -8.77
N ALA A 137 -12.15 -17.96 -8.52
CA ALA A 137 -13.21 -17.44 -7.66
C ALA A 137 -14.52 -17.14 -8.42
N GLY A 138 -14.61 -17.58 -9.69
CA GLY A 138 -15.80 -17.41 -10.51
C GLY A 138 -16.04 -15.99 -11.04
N LEU A 139 -15.07 -15.08 -10.89
CA LEU A 139 -15.24 -13.68 -11.27
C LEU A 139 -15.10 -13.43 -12.78
N GLY A 140 -14.59 -14.40 -13.54
CA GLY A 140 -14.35 -14.24 -14.97
C GLY A 140 -13.51 -15.35 -15.58
N GLU A 141 -12.93 -15.08 -16.74
CA GLU A 141 -12.15 -16.05 -17.54
C GLU A 141 -10.75 -15.53 -17.84
N ILE A 142 -9.78 -16.43 -18.01
CA ILE A 142 -8.45 -16.03 -18.49
C ILE A 142 -8.48 -15.78 -19.99
N GLY A 143 -8.26 -14.52 -20.36
CA GLY A 143 -8.18 -14.09 -21.76
C GLY A 143 -6.90 -14.54 -22.46
N TRP A 144 -6.88 -14.41 -23.79
CA TRP A 144 -5.73 -14.80 -24.62
C TRP A 144 -4.43 -14.09 -24.23
N HIS A 145 -4.48 -12.87 -23.67
CA HIS A 145 -3.30 -12.17 -23.17
C HIS A 145 -2.85 -12.61 -21.76
N ASN A 146 -3.45 -13.65 -21.17
CA ASN A 146 -3.16 -14.15 -19.83
C ASN A 146 -3.51 -13.17 -18.68
N LEU A 147 -4.64 -12.47 -18.76
CA LEU A 147 -5.20 -11.77 -17.60
C LEU A 147 -6.66 -12.21 -17.46
N CYS A 148 -7.21 -12.08 -16.24
CA CYS A 148 -8.62 -12.34 -15.98
C CYS A 148 -9.47 -11.21 -16.58
N ILE A 149 -10.43 -11.60 -17.42
CA ILE A 149 -11.45 -10.75 -18.00
C ILE A 149 -12.73 -10.99 -17.20
N THR A 150 -13.30 -9.94 -16.62
CA THR A 150 -14.58 -9.97 -15.90
C THR A 150 -15.71 -9.56 -16.86
N PRO A 151 -16.93 -10.10 -16.70
CA PRO A 151 -18.06 -9.75 -17.55
C PRO A 151 -18.50 -8.28 -17.40
N GLU A 152 -18.31 -7.68 -16.23
CA GLU A 152 -18.65 -6.29 -15.92
C GLU A 152 -17.59 -5.32 -16.49
N TYR A 153 -16.32 -5.56 -16.19
CA TYR A 153 -15.27 -4.56 -16.35
C TYR A 153 -14.19 -4.92 -17.38
N GLY A 154 -14.24 -6.12 -17.96
CA GLY A 154 -13.21 -6.58 -18.88
C GLY A 154 -11.89 -6.80 -18.16
N THR A 155 -10.81 -6.14 -18.60
CA THR A 155 -9.52 -6.11 -17.88
C THR A 155 -9.34 -4.87 -17.01
N ARG A 156 -10.35 -4.00 -16.90
CA ARG A 156 -10.24 -2.68 -16.25
C ARG A 156 -10.35 -2.73 -14.74
N GLN A 157 -9.78 -3.75 -14.11
CA GLN A 157 -9.84 -3.95 -12.67
C GLN A 157 -8.51 -4.48 -12.14
N ARG A 158 -8.27 -4.25 -10.86
CA ARG A 158 -7.20 -4.88 -10.09
C ARG A 158 -7.82 -5.79 -9.02
N PHE A 159 -7.05 -6.75 -8.55
CA PHE A 159 -7.51 -7.74 -7.58
C PHE A 159 -6.56 -7.80 -6.37
N THR A 160 -7.12 -8.13 -5.21
CA THR A 160 -6.37 -8.60 -4.03
C THR A 160 -6.91 -9.96 -3.61
N THR A 161 -6.13 -10.72 -2.86
CA THR A 161 -6.50 -12.09 -2.48
C THR A 161 -6.13 -12.39 -1.05
N VAL A 162 -7.07 -12.98 -0.31
CA VAL A 162 -6.87 -13.47 1.06
C VAL A 162 -6.99 -14.99 1.06
N VAL A 163 -5.97 -15.67 1.56
CA VAL A 163 -5.94 -17.12 1.80
C VAL A 163 -6.33 -17.36 3.25
N THR A 164 -7.29 -18.25 3.51
CA THR A 164 -7.82 -18.46 4.88
C THR A 164 -8.16 -19.91 5.18
N ASP A 165 -8.08 -20.29 6.45
CA ASP A 165 -8.57 -21.57 6.99
C ASP A 165 -10.08 -21.56 7.22
N ALA A 166 -10.72 -20.38 7.11
CA ALA A 166 -12.16 -20.24 7.17
C ALA A 166 -12.80 -21.04 6.05
N GLU A 167 -13.83 -21.79 6.39
CA GLU A 167 -14.68 -22.45 5.41
C GLU A 167 -15.68 -21.40 4.90
N LEU A 168 -15.52 -21.00 3.65
CA LEU A 168 -16.38 -20.03 2.98
C LEU A 168 -17.17 -20.72 1.85
N GLU A 169 -18.36 -20.22 1.56
CA GLU A 169 -19.21 -20.76 0.48
C GLU A 169 -18.60 -20.41 -0.89
N PRO A 170 -18.22 -21.41 -1.71
CA PRO A 170 -17.67 -21.18 -3.05
C PRO A 170 -18.60 -20.39 -3.97
N THR A 171 -18.03 -19.44 -4.71
CA THR A 171 -18.70 -18.88 -5.89
C THR A 171 -18.59 -19.90 -7.03
N PRO A 172 -19.68 -20.21 -7.76
CA PRO A 172 -19.62 -21.04 -8.98
C PRO A 172 -18.64 -20.48 -10.01
N MET A 173 -18.07 -21.34 -10.86
CA MET A 173 -17.26 -20.87 -12.00
C MET A 173 -18.12 -20.03 -12.96
N TYR A 174 -17.49 -19.11 -13.69
CA TYR A 174 -18.19 -18.35 -14.71
C TYR A 174 -18.63 -19.27 -15.86
N GLU A 175 -19.94 -19.30 -16.16
CA GLU A 175 -20.55 -20.11 -17.23
C GLU A 175 -21.26 -19.26 -18.31
N GLY A 176 -20.98 -17.96 -18.34
CA GLY A 176 -21.59 -17.05 -19.31
C GLY A 176 -20.96 -17.12 -20.71
N ASP A 177 -21.32 -16.17 -21.57
CA ASP A 177 -20.75 -16.09 -22.91
C ASP A 177 -19.23 -15.85 -22.87
N PRO A 178 -18.44 -16.40 -23.82
CA PRO A 178 -16.99 -16.23 -23.83
C PRO A 178 -16.57 -14.75 -23.76
N LEU A 179 -15.70 -14.43 -22.81
CA LEU A 179 -15.25 -13.05 -22.56
C LEU A 179 -14.08 -12.64 -23.46
N CYS A 180 -13.42 -13.60 -24.10
CA CYS A 180 -12.37 -13.38 -25.09
C CYS A 180 -12.77 -13.97 -26.46
N ASP A 181 -12.94 -13.12 -27.47
CA ASP A 181 -13.20 -13.52 -28.86
C ASP A 181 -11.94 -13.68 -29.71
N ARG A 182 -10.75 -13.57 -29.08
CA ARG A 182 -9.45 -13.57 -29.77
C ARG A 182 -9.35 -12.54 -30.90
N CYS A 183 -9.91 -11.33 -30.70
CA CYS A 183 -9.75 -10.20 -31.62
C CYS A 183 -8.30 -9.71 -31.83
N LEU A 184 -7.38 -10.09 -30.92
CA LEU A 184 -5.96 -9.73 -30.93
C LEU A 184 -5.62 -8.24 -30.81
N LEU A 185 -6.58 -7.38 -30.43
CA LEU A 185 -6.31 -5.95 -30.19
C LEU A 185 -5.22 -5.72 -29.13
N CYS A 186 -5.14 -6.60 -28.13
CA CYS A 186 -4.08 -6.59 -27.12
C CYS A 186 -2.67 -6.86 -27.69
N ALA A 187 -2.56 -7.68 -28.75
CA ALA A 187 -1.31 -7.96 -29.43
C ALA A 187 -0.94 -6.84 -30.39
N GLN A 188 -1.90 -6.43 -31.24
CA GLN A 188 -1.72 -5.41 -32.27
C GLN A 188 -1.24 -4.07 -31.72
N ASN A 189 -1.62 -3.74 -30.48
CA ASN A 189 -1.27 -2.50 -29.81
C ASN A 189 -0.17 -2.66 -28.75
N CYS A 190 0.53 -3.81 -28.71
CA CYS A 190 1.61 -4.03 -27.76
C CYS A 190 2.90 -3.33 -28.24
N PRO A 191 3.36 -2.25 -27.62
CA PRO A 191 4.51 -1.49 -28.12
C PRO A 191 5.84 -2.25 -28.00
N THR A 192 5.89 -3.29 -27.16
CA THR A 192 7.10 -4.12 -27.01
C THR A 192 7.07 -5.37 -27.89
N GLU A 193 5.96 -5.59 -28.63
CA GLU A 193 5.74 -6.74 -29.50
C GLU A 193 5.88 -8.09 -28.79
N CYS A 194 5.59 -8.16 -27.47
CA CYS A 194 5.82 -9.36 -26.66
C CYS A 194 4.93 -10.55 -27.03
N PHE A 195 3.85 -10.32 -27.79
CA PHE A 195 2.97 -11.36 -28.32
C PHE A 195 3.37 -11.86 -29.71
N GLU A 196 4.39 -11.27 -30.33
CA GLU A 196 4.85 -11.60 -31.68
C GLU A 196 6.31 -12.06 -31.67
N LYS A 197 7.17 -11.34 -30.95
CA LYS A 197 8.59 -11.66 -30.79
C LYS A 197 8.83 -12.54 -29.57
N GLU A 198 9.71 -13.51 -29.74
CA GLU A 198 10.20 -14.38 -28.66
C GLU A 198 9.07 -15.15 -27.94
N VAL A 199 8.02 -15.53 -28.68
CA VAL A 199 6.92 -16.35 -28.17
C VAL A 199 7.28 -17.82 -28.26
N ASN A 200 7.33 -18.51 -27.12
CA ASN A 200 7.68 -19.93 -27.04
C ASN A 200 6.43 -20.82 -26.97
N GLY A 201 5.65 -20.83 -28.05
CA GLY A 201 4.41 -21.59 -28.16
C GLY A 201 3.30 -21.07 -27.25
N MET A 202 2.48 -21.98 -26.73
CA MET A 202 1.31 -21.67 -25.89
C MET A 202 1.47 -22.30 -24.51
N CYS A 203 1.05 -21.57 -23.47
CA CYS A 203 0.84 -22.12 -22.13
C CYS A 203 -0.65 -22.47 -21.96
N SER A 204 -0.94 -23.43 -21.09
CA SER A 204 -2.31 -23.70 -20.65
C SER A 204 -2.37 -23.88 -19.14
N VAL A 205 -3.46 -23.44 -18.53
CA VAL A 205 -3.81 -23.68 -17.12
C VAL A 205 -5.19 -24.30 -17.06
N GLU A 206 -5.38 -25.23 -16.12
CA GLU A 206 -6.67 -25.89 -15.87
C GLU A 206 -7.17 -25.53 -14.48
N ILE A 207 -8.40 -25.02 -14.40
CA ILE A 207 -9.07 -24.63 -13.15
C ILE A 207 -10.47 -25.22 -13.18
N GLU A 208 -10.74 -26.20 -12.30
CA GLU A 208 -12.05 -26.86 -12.18
C GLU A 208 -12.66 -27.27 -13.55
N GLY A 209 -11.91 -28.04 -14.33
CA GLY A 209 -12.34 -28.52 -15.65
C GLY A 209 -12.31 -27.49 -16.78
N HIS A 210 -12.02 -26.22 -16.50
CA HIS A 210 -11.88 -25.17 -17.51
C HIS A 210 -10.40 -25.04 -17.91
N THR A 211 -10.11 -25.18 -19.21
CA THR A 211 -8.75 -25.01 -19.75
C THR A 211 -8.63 -23.65 -20.43
N TYR A 212 -7.68 -22.84 -19.96
CA TYR A 212 -7.35 -21.55 -20.56
C TYR A 212 -5.99 -21.62 -21.24
N THR A 213 -5.91 -21.19 -22.50
CA THR A 213 -4.69 -21.26 -23.32
C THR A 213 -4.31 -19.88 -23.85
N PHE A 214 -3.06 -19.49 -23.67
CA PHE A 214 -2.52 -18.17 -24.01
C PHE A 214 -1.06 -18.24 -24.48
N PRO A 215 -0.54 -17.25 -25.22
CA PRO A 215 0.84 -17.27 -25.70
C PRO A 215 1.86 -17.26 -24.56
N ASN A 216 2.88 -18.10 -24.71
CA ASN A 216 4.04 -18.10 -23.85
C ASN A 216 5.01 -16.99 -24.26
N ARG A 217 4.59 -15.75 -24.04
CA ARG A 217 5.38 -14.54 -24.35
C ARG A 217 6.68 -14.45 -23.54
N ASN A 218 7.70 -13.77 -24.06
CA ASN A 218 8.82 -13.34 -23.24
C ASN A 218 8.38 -12.23 -22.26
N LEU A 219 8.45 -12.52 -20.96
CA LEU A 219 8.04 -11.60 -19.90
C LEU A 219 9.05 -10.47 -19.67
N TRP A 220 10.34 -10.68 -19.93
CA TRP A 220 11.35 -9.61 -19.93
C TRP A 220 11.01 -8.53 -20.97
N ARG A 221 10.60 -8.96 -22.17
CA ARG A 221 10.11 -8.07 -23.24
C ARG A 221 8.79 -7.38 -22.87
N CYS A 222 7.89 -8.07 -22.15
CA CYS A 222 6.65 -7.47 -21.68
C CYS A 222 6.91 -6.33 -20.68
N ALA A 223 7.92 -6.49 -19.83
CA ALA A 223 8.19 -5.67 -18.67
C ALA A 223 9.06 -4.43 -18.91
N ILE A 224 9.63 -4.26 -20.11
CA ILE A 224 10.56 -3.17 -20.50
C ILE A 224 10.13 -1.79 -19.96
N GLY A 225 8.90 -1.37 -20.26
CA GLY A 225 8.42 -0.04 -19.86
C GLY A 225 7.87 0.04 -18.44
N GLU A 226 7.24 -1.03 -17.95
CA GLU A 226 6.50 -1.00 -16.67
C GLU A 226 7.43 -1.27 -15.47
N ASN A 227 8.28 -2.28 -15.55
CA ASN A 227 9.15 -2.68 -14.44
C ASN A 227 10.52 -1.97 -14.52
N PHE A 228 11.05 -1.82 -15.74
CA PHE A 228 12.42 -1.36 -15.96
C PHE A 228 12.52 0.07 -16.48
N GLN A 229 11.39 0.75 -16.69
CA GLN A 229 11.35 2.18 -17.03
C GLN A 229 12.20 2.55 -18.24
N PHE A 230 12.28 1.62 -19.21
CA PHE A 230 13.01 1.81 -20.46
C PHE A 230 12.04 2.13 -21.59
N ASP A 231 12.46 3.04 -22.46
CA ASP A 231 11.68 3.47 -23.63
C ASP A 231 11.36 2.28 -24.54
N VAL A 232 10.06 1.94 -24.62
CA VAL A 232 9.54 0.79 -25.35
C VAL A 232 9.73 0.89 -26.87
N PHE A 233 9.99 2.08 -27.41
CA PHE A 233 10.22 2.30 -28.85
C PHE A 233 11.69 2.19 -29.25
N GLN A 234 12.61 2.04 -28.29
CA GLN A 234 14.00 1.82 -28.61
C GLN A 234 14.20 0.47 -29.30
N PRO A 235 15.12 0.37 -30.27
CA PRO A 235 15.50 -0.91 -30.84
C PRO A 235 15.91 -1.89 -29.74
N GLN A 236 15.26 -3.05 -29.74
CA GLN A 236 15.54 -4.11 -28.78
C GLN A 236 16.51 -5.14 -29.38
N PRO A 237 17.34 -5.79 -28.56
CA PRO A 237 18.16 -6.91 -29.00
C PRO A 237 17.28 -8.07 -29.53
N GLU A 238 17.91 -9.00 -30.25
CA GLU A 238 17.24 -10.18 -30.80
C GLU A 238 16.60 -11.05 -29.71
N GLN A 239 17.23 -11.12 -28.54
CA GLN A 239 16.68 -11.74 -27.34
C GLN A 239 16.70 -10.72 -26.21
N VAL A 240 15.56 -10.52 -25.57
CA VAL A 240 15.45 -9.65 -24.39
C VAL A 240 15.56 -10.50 -23.14
N THR A 241 16.66 -10.38 -22.41
CA THR A 241 16.91 -11.08 -21.14
C THR A 241 17.19 -10.09 -20.01
N GLU A 242 17.36 -10.60 -18.79
CA GLU A 242 17.85 -9.81 -17.66
C GLU A 242 19.16 -9.09 -18.01
N GLU A 243 20.11 -9.81 -18.61
CA GLU A 243 21.45 -9.32 -18.93
C GLU A 243 21.42 -8.23 -20.01
N THR A 244 20.62 -8.43 -21.06
CA THR A 244 20.54 -7.44 -22.14
C THR A 244 19.88 -6.16 -21.66
N LEU A 245 18.81 -6.26 -20.86
CA LEU A 245 18.14 -5.09 -20.28
C LEU A 245 19.04 -4.34 -19.31
N LYS A 246 19.77 -5.07 -18.46
CA LYS A 246 20.76 -4.49 -17.55
C LYS A 246 21.83 -3.70 -18.31
N ALA A 247 22.35 -4.25 -19.41
CA ALA A 247 23.32 -3.56 -20.25
C ALA A 247 22.73 -2.31 -20.95
N GLN A 248 21.51 -2.40 -21.47
CA GLN A 248 20.81 -1.26 -22.09
C GLN A 248 20.56 -0.13 -21.07
N LEU A 249 20.19 -0.47 -19.83
CA LEU A 249 19.95 0.51 -18.77
C LEU A 249 21.24 1.14 -18.24
N GLU A 250 22.32 0.37 -18.15
CA GLU A 250 23.65 0.93 -17.82
C GLU A 250 24.11 1.94 -18.87
N ASP A 251 23.90 1.66 -20.16
CA ASP A 251 24.16 2.61 -21.24
C ASP A 251 23.23 3.82 -21.16
N ALA A 252 21.93 3.61 -20.93
CA ALA A 252 20.94 4.69 -20.80
C ALA A 252 21.31 5.64 -19.67
N VAL A 253 21.62 5.12 -18.49
CA VAL A 253 22.00 5.94 -17.33
C VAL A 253 23.27 6.75 -17.57
N ARG A 254 24.26 6.18 -18.28
CA ARG A 254 25.56 6.84 -18.49
C ARG A 254 25.57 7.80 -19.66
N ASN A 255 24.95 7.42 -20.76
CA ASN A 255 25.14 8.05 -22.07
C ASN A 255 23.83 8.57 -22.69
N HIS A 256 22.68 7.99 -22.33
CA HIS A 256 21.39 8.21 -22.98
C HIS A 256 20.21 8.32 -22.00
N PRO A 257 20.24 9.26 -21.02
CA PRO A 257 19.21 9.34 -19.99
C PRO A 257 17.81 9.63 -20.54
N GLU A 258 17.72 10.17 -21.77
CA GLU A 258 16.46 10.37 -22.50
C GLU A 258 15.71 9.06 -22.83
N ARG A 259 16.39 7.91 -22.77
CA ARG A 259 15.78 6.58 -22.98
C ARG A 259 15.09 6.03 -21.72
N ILE A 260 15.20 6.72 -20.59
CA ILE A 260 14.55 6.33 -19.33
C ILE A 260 13.20 7.03 -19.27
N THR A 261 12.13 6.26 -19.17
CA THR A 261 10.76 6.76 -19.10
C THR A 261 10.06 6.29 -17.85
N GLY A 262 9.34 7.18 -17.18
CA GLY A 262 8.81 6.93 -15.84
C GLY A 262 7.76 5.82 -15.71
N TRP A 263 6.87 5.69 -16.69
CA TRP A 263 5.78 4.72 -16.67
C TRP A 263 5.30 4.43 -18.10
N LYS A 264 4.62 3.29 -18.29
CA LYS A 264 4.05 2.89 -19.59
C LYS A 264 2.69 2.22 -19.41
N MET A 265 1.71 2.65 -20.22
CA MET A 265 0.34 2.11 -20.17
C MET A 265 0.31 0.64 -20.59
N GLY A 266 -0.41 -0.17 -19.80
CA GLY A 266 -0.76 -1.54 -20.15
C GLY A 266 -1.72 -1.56 -21.33
N MET A 267 -1.19 -1.60 -22.57
CA MET A 267 -2.04 -1.60 -23.78
C MET A 267 -2.95 -2.83 -23.87
N CYS A 268 -2.56 -3.95 -23.28
CA CYS A 268 -3.45 -5.11 -23.14
C CYS A 268 -4.64 -4.85 -22.20
N LEU A 269 -4.51 -3.94 -21.22
CA LEU A 269 -5.60 -3.50 -20.34
C LEU A 269 -6.52 -2.50 -21.06
N LYS A 270 -5.92 -1.53 -21.76
CA LYS A 270 -6.65 -0.47 -22.49
C LYS A 270 -7.50 -1.03 -23.63
N TRP A 271 -6.93 -1.94 -24.43
CA TRP A 271 -7.55 -2.42 -25.67
C TRP A 271 -8.39 -3.70 -25.49
N CYS A 272 -8.32 -4.36 -24.34
CA CYS A 272 -9.15 -5.55 -24.08
C CYS A 272 -10.50 -5.15 -23.47
N VAL A 273 -11.54 -5.27 -24.28
CA VAL A 273 -12.94 -5.13 -23.85
C VAL A 273 -13.72 -6.35 -24.34
N PRO A 274 -14.51 -7.02 -23.47
CA PRO A 274 -15.31 -8.19 -23.85
C PRO A 274 -16.18 -7.90 -25.07
N PRO A 275 -16.35 -8.84 -26.01
CA PRO A 275 -17.06 -8.58 -27.27
C PRO A 275 -18.50 -8.10 -27.07
N GLN A 276 -19.18 -8.57 -26.02
CA GLN A 276 -20.54 -8.17 -25.65
C GLN A 276 -20.61 -6.70 -25.21
N ARG A 277 -19.52 -6.20 -24.61
CA ARG A 277 -19.37 -4.85 -24.07
C ARG A 277 -18.68 -3.89 -25.04
N ARG A 278 -17.98 -4.40 -26.07
CA ARG A 278 -17.07 -3.61 -26.90
C ARG A 278 -17.80 -2.80 -27.97
N TYR A 279 -17.45 -1.52 -28.09
CA TYR A 279 -17.80 -0.66 -29.22
C TYR A 279 -16.68 0.34 -29.54
N PHE A 280 -16.77 1.01 -30.68
CA PHE A 280 -15.79 2.01 -31.10
C PHE A 280 -16.48 3.35 -31.33
N ASP A 281 -15.85 4.41 -30.83
CA ASP A 281 -16.29 5.79 -30.91
C ASP A 281 -15.04 6.66 -31.09
N LEU A 282 -14.65 6.85 -32.35
CA LEU A 282 -13.38 7.49 -32.70
C LEU A 282 -13.38 9.01 -32.47
N ASP A 283 -14.56 9.60 -32.28
CA ASP A 283 -14.69 10.99 -31.86
C ASP A 283 -14.37 11.16 -30.37
N TYR A 284 -14.40 10.05 -29.60
CA TYR A 284 -14.09 10.02 -28.18
C TYR A 284 -12.65 9.58 -27.88
N CYS A 285 -12.24 8.42 -28.39
CA CYS A 285 -10.89 7.88 -28.21
C CYS A 285 -10.56 6.85 -29.29
N ARG A 286 -9.27 6.56 -29.49
CA ARG A 286 -8.80 5.56 -30.46
C ARG A 286 -9.07 4.12 -30.01
N SER A 287 -9.09 3.89 -28.70
CA SER A 287 -9.32 2.56 -28.13
C SER A 287 -10.81 2.17 -28.07
N PRO A 288 -11.15 0.87 -27.97
CA PRO A 288 -12.53 0.47 -27.79
C PRO A 288 -13.08 0.97 -26.46
N ARG A 289 -14.34 1.40 -26.49
CA ARG A 289 -15.09 1.79 -25.30
C ARG A 289 -15.90 0.61 -24.75
N ARG A 290 -16.22 0.68 -23.46
CA ARG A 290 -17.00 -0.34 -22.75
C ARG A 290 -18.45 0.11 -22.56
N ARG A 291 -19.40 -0.67 -23.08
CA ARG A 291 -20.83 -0.49 -22.80
C ARG A 291 -21.12 -0.79 -21.32
N ARG A 292 -21.81 0.12 -20.65
CA ARG A 292 -22.21 -0.03 -19.24
C ARG A 292 -23.57 -0.73 -19.14
N ASP A 293 -23.90 -1.27 -17.98
CA ASP A 293 -25.22 -1.89 -17.74
C ASP A 293 -26.35 -0.88 -17.57
N VAL A 294 -25.99 0.34 -17.18
CA VAL A 294 -26.92 1.43 -16.87
C VAL A 294 -26.80 2.50 -17.96
N GLU A 295 -27.92 2.79 -18.61
CA GLU A 295 -28.04 3.97 -19.47
C GLU A 295 -28.14 5.23 -18.61
N PRO A 296 -27.37 6.29 -18.90
CA PRO A 296 -27.38 7.50 -18.09
C PRO A 296 -28.71 8.24 -18.18
N ASP A 297 -29.32 8.53 -17.03
CA ASP A 297 -30.51 9.39 -16.91
C ASP A 297 -30.08 10.83 -16.61
N THR A 298 -30.13 11.68 -17.65
CA THR A 298 -29.75 13.10 -17.61
C THR A 298 -30.90 14.03 -17.21
N SER A 299 -32.03 13.49 -16.73
CA SER A 299 -33.14 14.33 -16.27
C SER A 299 -32.69 15.22 -15.10
N PRO A 300 -33.12 16.50 -15.05
CA PRO A 300 -32.76 17.41 -13.97
C PRO A 300 -33.06 16.84 -12.58
N GLU A 301 -34.19 16.13 -12.42
CA GLU A 301 -34.57 15.50 -11.17
C GLU A 301 -33.60 14.38 -10.75
N ARG A 302 -33.09 13.59 -11.70
CA ARG A 302 -32.08 12.56 -11.42
C ARG A 302 -30.74 13.18 -11.08
N CYS A 303 -30.28 14.16 -11.86
CA CYS A 303 -29.02 14.86 -11.60
C CYS A 303 -29.02 15.53 -10.21
N GLN A 304 -30.15 16.12 -9.80
CA GLN A 304 -30.28 16.68 -8.45
C GLN A 304 -30.18 15.61 -7.35
N ARG A 305 -30.78 14.42 -7.56
CA ARG A 305 -30.61 13.28 -6.64
C ARG A 305 -29.17 12.78 -6.62
N LEU A 306 -28.51 12.74 -7.78
CA LEU A 306 -27.12 12.32 -7.91
C LEU A 306 -26.17 13.24 -7.13
N VAL A 307 -26.43 14.54 -7.08
CA VAL A 307 -25.67 15.46 -6.20
C VAL A 307 -25.81 15.06 -4.72
N ALA A 308 -27.03 14.74 -4.25
CA ALA A 308 -27.23 14.30 -2.87
C ALA A 308 -26.55 12.96 -2.58
N GLU A 309 -26.55 12.03 -3.54
CA GLU A 309 -25.80 10.78 -3.41
C GLU A 309 -24.28 11.01 -3.36
N LEU A 310 -23.76 11.96 -4.15
CA LEU A 310 -22.35 12.35 -4.08
C LEU A 310 -22.00 12.99 -2.73
N GLU A 311 -22.88 13.80 -2.15
CA GLU A 311 -22.70 14.32 -0.78
C GLU A 311 -22.64 13.17 0.24
N GLU A 312 -23.49 12.13 0.11
CA GLU A 312 -23.45 10.96 0.99
C GLU A 312 -22.15 10.16 0.83
N VAL A 313 -21.73 9.86 -0.40
CA VAL A 313 -20.47 9.16 -0.69
C VAL A 313 -19.28 9.98 -0.19
N ALA A 314 -19.27 11.30 -0.44
CA ALA A 314 -18.23 12.20 0.09
C ALA A 314 -18.13 12.08 1.61
N SER A 315 -19.26 12.06 2.32
CA SER A 315 -19.28 11.94 3.78
C SER A 315 -18.76 10.58 4.27
N GLN A 316 -19.10 9.49 3.59
CA GLN A 316 -18.63 8.15 3.92
C GLN A 316 -17.10 8.03 3.79
N TRP A 317 -16.52 8.78 2.85
CA TRP A 317 -15.07 8.81 2.59
C TRP A 317 -14.37 10.02 3.22
N HIS A 318 -14.98 10.65 4.23
CA HIS A 318 -14.41 11.73 5.04
C HIS A 318 -13.99 12.99 4.25
N VAL A 319 -14.60 13.24 3.09
CA VAL A 319 -14.44 14.51 2.37
C VAL A 319 -15.02 15.65 3.21
N THR A 320 -14.27 16.74 3.31
CA THR A 320 -14.62 17.89 4.16
C THR A 320 -15.23 19.03 3.37
N HIS A 321 -14.97 19.09 2.06
CA HIS A 321 -15.46 20.13 1.18
C HIS A 321 -15.89 19.54 -0.17
N LEU A 322 -17.03 19.98 -0.71
CA LEU A 322 -17.53 19.57 -2.02
C LEU A 322 -18.12 20.78 -2.76
N ALA A 323 -17.81 20.91 -4.04
CA ALA A 323 -18.41 21.89 -4.94
C ALA A 323 -18.58 21.30 -6.33
N ILE A 324 -19.55 21.81 -7.09
CA ILE A 324 -19.83 21.37 -8.45
C ILE A 324 -20.00 22.59 -9.35
N ALA A 325 -19.26 22.62 -10.45
CA ALA A 325 -19.42 23.60 -11.52
C ALA A 325 -19.95 22.96 -12.80
N GLU A 326 -20.80 23.71 -13.49
CA GLU A 326 -21.30 23.36 -14.82
C GLU A 326 -20.23 23.69 -15.88
N ALA A 327 -20.26 22.99 -17.02
CA ALA A 327 -19.31 23.22 -18.12
C ALA A 327 -19.26 24.69 -18.59
N SER A 328 -20.40 25.39 -18.59
CA SER A 328 -20.48 26.82 -18.94
C SER A 328 -19.66 27.70 -17.98
N GLN A 329 -19.76 27.45 -16.67
CA GLN A 329 -19.00 28.15 -15.65
C GLN A 329 -17.50 27.88 -15.79
N CYS A 330 -17.12 26.63 -16.04
CA CYS A 330 -15.73 26.28 -16.30
C CYS A 330 -15.18 27.04 -17.52
N ALA A 331 -15.95 27.10 -18.61
CA ALA A 331 -15.56 27.79 -19.83
C ALA A 331 -15.41 29.31 -19.62
N GLU A 332 -16.27 29.95 -18.82
CA GLU A 332 -16.14 31.36 -18.44
C GLU A 332 -14.83 31.65 -17.68
N GLN A 333 -14.30 30.66 -16.95
CA GLN A 333 -13.03 30.71 -16.24
C GLN A 333 -11.84 30.18 -17.07
N GLY A 334 -12.05 29.88 -18.36
CA GLY A 334 -11.00 29.46 -19.28
C GLY A 334 -10.71 27.95 -19.31
N LEU A 335 -11.53 27.12 -18.67
CA LEU A 335 -11.43 25.66 -18.71
C LEU A 335 -12.55 25.05 -19.56
N ASP A 336 -12.21 24.59 -20.76
CA ASP A 336 -13.12 23.78 -21.58
C ASP A 336 -13.00 22.30 -21.19
N LEU A 337 -13.99 21.80 -20.42
CA LEU A 337 -14.00 20.42 -19.95
C LEU A 337 -13.91 19.39 -21.08
N ARG A 338 -14.41 19.74 -22.29
CA ARG A 338 -14.44 18.83 -23.43
C ARG A 338 -13.08 18.58 -24.07
N GLN A 339 -12.08 19.40 -23.73
CA GLN A 339 -10.68 19.14 -24.12
C GLN A 339 -10.05 18.01 -23.30
N LEU A 340 -10.56 17.74 -22.09
CA LEU A 340 -10.05 16.70 -21.19
C LEU A 340 -10.95 15.45 -21.20
N LEU A 341 -12.27 15.65 -21.22
CA LEU A 341 -13.27 14.58 -21.30
C LEU A 341 -14.25 14.92 -22.43
N PRO A 342 -14.25 14.24 -23.59
CA PRO A 342 -15.01 14.67 -24.77
C PRO A 342 -16.53 14.87 -24.54
N ASP A 343 -17.11 14.10 -23.62
CA ASP A 343 -18.51 14.18 -23.19
C ASP A 343 -18.70 14.93 -21.85
N GLY A 344 -17.72 15.70 -21.39
CA GLY A 344 -17.75 16.40 -20.10
C GLY A 344 -18.78 17.51 -20.02
N GLU A 345 -19.61 17.47 -18.97
CA GLU A 345 -20.72 18.39 -18.72
C GLU A 345 -20.63 19.09 -17.35
N SER A 346 -19.92 18.51 -16.38
CA SER A 346 -19.67 19.16 -15.10
C SER A 346 -18.32 18.77 -14.47
N LEU A 347 -17.87 19.61 -13.54
CA LEU A 347 -16.65 19.47 -12.76
C LEU A 347 -17.04 19.33 -11.28
N VAL A 348 -16.74 18.18 -10.69
CA VAL A 348 -16.89 17.91 -9.25
C VAL A 348 -15.53 18.12 -8.59
N VAL A 349 -15.49 19.02 -7.61
CA VAL A 349 -14.27 19.33 -6.86
C VAL A 349 -14.51 19.08 -5.39
N PHE A 350 -13.56 18.42 -4.73
CA PHE A 350 -13.66 18.11 -3.32
C PHE A 350 -12.32 18.16 -2.62
N GLY A 351 -12.36 18.44 -1.33
CA GLY A 351 -11.18 18.65 -0.49
C GLY A 351 -11.20 17.81 0.77
N HIS A 352 -10.01 17.49 1.26
CA HIS A 352 -9.77 16.97 2.60
C HIS A 352 -9.03 18.01 3.41
N SER A 353 -9.65 18.46 4.50
CA SER A 353 -9.01 19.32 5.48
C SER A 353 -8.12 18.47 6.37
N TYR A 354 -7.06 19.07 6.89
CA TYR A 354 -6.19 18.38 7.83
C TYR A 354 -5.75 19.30 8.97
N PRO A 355 -5.59 18.75 10.19
CA PRO A 355 -4.98 19.48 11.30
C PRO A 355 -3.56 19.94 10.95
N PRO A 356 -3.04 21.00 11.59
CA PRO A 356 -1.65 21.41 11.42
C PRO A 356 -0.70 20.23 11.61
N ASN A 357 0.40 20.21 10.85
CA ASN A 357 1.43 19.16 10.92
C ASN A 357 0.95 17.72 10.56
N CYS A 358 -0.28 17.55 10.06
CA CYS A 358 -0.86 16.24 9.73
C CYS A 358 -1.07 16.01 8.21
N ARG A 359 -0.54 16.89 7.34
CA ARG A 359 -0.68 16.78 5.87
C ARG A 359 -0.30 15.41 5.32
N GLY A 360 0.75 14.79 5.88
CA GLY A 360 1.25 13.48 5.44
C GLY A 360 0.29 12.30 5.65
N LEU A 361 -0.81 12.50 6.38
CA LEU A 361 -1.83 11.47 6.62
C LEU A 361 -2.91 11.42 5.54
N VAL A 362 -3.11 12.50 4.78
CA VAL A 362 -4.27 12.66 3.88
C VAL A 362 -4.14 11.89 2.56
N GLY A 363 -2.91 11.54 2.17
CA GLY A 363 -2.61 11.06 0.81
C GLY A 363 -3.44 9.87 0.35
N THR A 364 -3.51 8.80 1.16
CA THR A 364 -4.27 7.60 0.80
C THR A 364 -5.77 7.86 0.77
N ARG A 365 -6.30 8.52 1.81
CA ARG A 365 -7.70 8.93 1.91
C ARG A 365 -8.17 9.72 0.69
N ASN A 366 -7.35 10.66 0.22
CA ASN A 366 -7.65 11.45 -0.96
C ASN A 366 -7.81 10.55 -2.20
N GLY A 367 -6.86 9.66 -2.45
CA GLY A 367 -6.93 8.70 -3.57
C GLY A 367 -8.13 7.74 -3.51
N ASN A 368 -8.50 7.29 -2.31
CA ASN A 368 -9.67 6.43 -2.10
C ASN A 368 -10.98 7.19 -2.39
N SER A 369 -11.09 8.44 -1.91
CA SER A 369 -12.28 9.29 -2.16
C SER A 369 -12.47 9.65 -3.64
N GLU A 370 -11.38 9.87 -4.38
CA GLU A 370 -11.43 10.06 -5.83
C GLU A 370 -12.05 8.87 -6.56
N LEU A 371 -11.62 7.66 -6.21
CA LEU A 371 -12.19 6.45 -6.79
C LEU A 371 -13.65 6.28 -6.39
N ALA A 372 -13.99 6.50 -5.13
CA ALA A 372 -15.36 6.32 -4.63
C ALA A 372 -16.36 7.22 -5.36
N LEU A 373 -16.07 8.53 -5.43
CA LEU A 373 -16.95 9.50 -6.09
C LEU A 373 -17.05 9.27 -7.60
N ALA A 374 -15.92 9.02 -8.28
CA ALA A 374 -15.91 8.79 -9.71
C ALA A 374 -16.56 7.44 -10.10
N ARG A 375 -16.36 6.38 -9.32
CA ARG A 375 -17.02 5.09 -9.55
C ARG A 375 -18.52 5.17 -9.28
N HIS A 376 -18.95 5.96 -8.29
CA HIS A 376 -20.38 6.21 -8.06
C HIS A 376 -21.04 6.82 -9.29
N LEU A 377 -20.43 7.85 -9.89
CA LEU A 377 -20.89 8.43 -11.16
C LEU A 377 -20.94 7.40 -12.29
N GLN A 378 -19.91 6.58 -12.41
CA GLN A 378 -19.82 5.58 -13.47
C GLN A 378 -20.83 4.44 -13.31
N ALA A 379 -21.15 4.05 -12.08
CA ALA A 379 -22.19 3.08 -11.77
C ALA A 379 -23.58 3.57 -12.21
N GLN A 380 -23.79 4.89 -12.30
CA GLN A 380 -25.00 5.51 -12.82
C GLN A 380 -24.99 5.71 -14.35
N GLY A 381 -23.99 5.17 -15.06
CA GLY A 381 -23.89 5.21 -16.51
C GLY A 381 -23.09 6.39 -17.07
N PHE A 382 -22.61 7.31 -16.24
CA PHE A 382 -21.84 8.48 -16.69
C PHE A 382 -20.35 8.20 -16.88
N SER A 383 -19.69 8.97 -17.75
CA SER A 383 -18.23 8.98 -17.86
C SER A 383 -17.68 9.81 -16.72
N ALA A 384 -16.65 9.32 -16.01
CA ALA A 384 -16.01 10.03 -14.91
C ALA A 384 -14.50 9.94 -15.06
N LEU A 385 -13.84 11.10 -15.03
CA LEU A 385 -12.41 11.26 -15.27
C LEU A 385 -11.77 11.93 -14.06
N ILE A 386 -10.96 11.19 -13.30
CA ILE A 386 -10.08 11.80 -12.30
C ILE A 386 -8.98 12.58 -13.03
N VAL A 387 -8.81 13.86 -12.71
CA VAL A 387 -7.79 14.72 -13.31
C VAL A 387 -6.77 15.16 -12.25
N LYS A 388 -5.47 14.98 -12.56
CA LYS A 388 -4.36 15.32 -11.67
C LYS A 388 -3.17 15.96 -12.39
N VAL A 389 -2.89 15.46 -13.59
CA VAL A 389 -1.72 15.89 -14.38
C VAL A 389 -2.10 17.05 -15.29
N ASP A 390 -3.26 16.94 -15.94
CA ASP A 390 -3.71 17.88 -16.97
C ASP A 390 -4.48 19.09 -16.39
N LEU A 391 -4.88 19.00 -15.12
CA LEU A 391 -5.51 20.07 -14.35
C LEU A 391 -5.04 19.99 -12.90
N ASP A 392 -4.42 21.06 -12.41
CA ASP A 392 -4.11 21.19 -10.98
C ASP A 392 -5.42 21.22 -10.18
N PRO A 393 -5.63 20.27 -9.23
CA PRO A 393 -6.86 20.23 -8.45
C PRO A 393 -7.15 21.49 -7.64
N ALA A 394 -6.13 22.24 -7.21
CA ALA A 394 -6.34 23.49 -6.50
C ALA A 394 -6.88 24.59 -7.44
N GLU A 395 -6.42 24.61 -8.70
CA GLU A 395 -6.99 25.49 -9.74
C GLU A 395 -8.43 25.09 -10.07
N ALA A 396 -8.71 23.78 -10.13
CA ALA A 396 -10.07 23.28 -10.30
C ALA A 396 -11.01 23.81 -9.19
N ALA A 397 -10.53 23.85 -7.94
CA ALA A 397 -11.28 24.41 -6.82
C ALA A 397 -11.58 25.90 -6.98
N VAL A 398 -10.65 26.69 -7.53
CA VAL A 398 -10.90 28.10 -7.86
C VAL A 398 -11.97 28.23 -8.95
N ILE A 399 -11.88 27.44 -10.01
CA ILE A 399 -12.84 27.43 -11.13
C ILE A 399 -14.25 27.06 -10.64
N ALA A 400 -14.34 26.06 -9.75
CA ALA A 400 -15.60 25.65 -9.15
C ALA A 400 -16.18 26.69 -8.18
N GLY A 401 -15.41 27.71 -7.79
CA GLY A 401 -15.77 28.68 -6.76
C GLY A 401 -15.71 28.11 -5.34
N ALA A 402 -15.00 26.99 -5.16
CA ALA A 402 -14.69 26.39 -3.86
C ALA A 402 -13.54 27.10 -3.15
N ALA A 403 -12.61 27.67 -3.92
CA ALA A 403 -11.48 28.43 -3.40
C ALA A 403 -11.34 29.78 -4.12
N GLN A 404 -10.52 30.68 -3.59
CA GLN A 404 -10.18 31.97 -4.17
C GLN A 404 -8.69 32.26 -4.03
N ARG A 405 -8.16 33.20 -4.80
CA ARG A 405 -6.79 33.68 -4.62
C ARG A 405 -6.76 34.85 -3.65
N ASP A 406 -5.82 34.82 -2.71
CA ASP A 406 -5.50 35.98 -1.88
C ASP A 406 -4.69 37.03 -2.67
N ALA A 407 -4.35 38.15 -2.03
CA ALA A 407 -3.57 39.22 -2.64
C ALA A 407 -2.13 38.80 -3.02
N ALA A 408 -1.62 37.70 -2.43
CA ALA A 408 -0.31 37.12 -2.73
C ALA A 408 -0.38 36.03 -3.81
N GLY A 409 -1.59 35.68 -4.27
CA GLY A 409 -1.83 34.65 -5.28
C GLY A 409 -2.02 33.23 -4.72
N ASN A 410 -2.00 33.06 -3.40
CA ASN A 410 -2.21 31.77 -2.75
C ASN A 410 -3.69 31.36 -2.85
N ILE A 411 -3.94 30.07 -3.06
CA ILE A 411 -5.30 29.53 -3.09
C ILE A 411 -5.76 29.32 -1.65
N ILE A 412 -6.84 30.00 -1.28
CA ILE A 412 -7.45 29.97 0.05
C ILE A 412 -8.93 29.62 -0.06
N VAL A 413 -9.47 28.97 0.97
CA VAL A 413 -10.90 28.68 1.06
C VAL A 413 -11.54 29.75 1.94
N PRO A 414 -12.50 30.54 1.45
CA PRO A 414 -13.11 31.60 2.25
C PRO A 414 -13.73 31.06 3.55
N GLY A 415 -13.23 31.52 4.70
CA GLY A 415 -13.72 31.10 6.01
C GLY A 415 -13.03 29.88 6.62
N TYR A 416 -12.02 29.32 5.94
CA TYR A 416 -11.25 28.15 6.40
C TYR A 416 -9.74 28.41 6.24
N ASP A 417 -8.93 27.66 6.98
CA ASP A 417 -7.48 27.76 6.93
C ASP A 417 -6.91 27.18 5.62
N ASP A 418 -5.65 27.49 5.28
CA ASP A 418 -4.92 27.10 4.07
C ASP A 418 -4.50 25.60 4.04
N ARG A 419 -5.33 24.72 4.61
CA ARG A 419 -4.97 23.33 4.96
C ARG A 419 -5.86 22.31 4.27
N GLU A 420 -5.92 22.37 2.94
CA GLU A 420 -6.75 21.48 2.13
C GLU A 420 -5.90 20.75 1.09
N ILE A 421 -6.19 19.48 0.87
CA ILE A 421 -5.78 18.77 -0.35
C ILE A 421 -7.00 18.64 -1.25
N TRP A 422 -6.94 19.24 -2.43
CA TRP A 422 -8.01 19.22 -3.42
C TRP A 422 -7.85 18.07 -4.41
N SER A 423 -8.99 17.60 -4.89
CA SER A 423 -9.14 16.62 -5.97
C SER A 423 -10.31 17.01 -6.88
N ALA A 424 -10.23 16.58 -8.13
CA ALA A 424 -11.19 16.96 -9.16
C ALA A 424 -11.57 15.77 -10.06
N VAL A 425 -12.87 15.69 -10.37
CA VAL A 425 -13.46 14.72 -11.29
C VAL A 425 -14.28 15.46 -12.33
N ILE A 426 -13.95 15.28 -13.61
CA ILE A 426 -14.80 15.73 -14.72
C ILE A 426 -15.77 14.61 -15.05
N THR A 427 -17.05 14.94 -15.27
CA THR A 427 -18.07 13.94 -15.56
C THR A 427 -19.00 14.36 -16.69
N SER A 428 -19.53 13.37 -17.41
CA SER A 428 -20.57 13.58 -18.41
C SER A 428 -21.97 13.74 -17.82
N ALA A 429 -22.10 13.63 -16.49
CA ALA A 429 -23.33 13.99 -15.79
C ALA A 429 -23.53 15.52 -15.85
N PRO A 430 -24.69 16.02 -16.33
CA PRO A 430 -25.02 17.44 -16.30
C PRO A 430 -25.51 17.81 -14.90
N LEU A 431 -24.58 17.82 -13.94
CA LEU A 431 -24.88 18.12 -12.54
C LEU A 431 -25.12 19.63 -12.37
N PRO A 432 -26.18 20.02 -11.66
CA PRO A 432 -26.43 21.43 -11.40
C PRO A 432 -25.32 22.02 -10.54
N ARG A 433 -25.03 23.31 -10.78
CA ARG A 433 -24.08 24.05 -9.96
C ARG A 433 -24.41 23.92 -8.47
N THR A 434 -23.42 23.47 -7.71
CA THR A 434 -23.50 23.35 -6.26
C THR A 434 -22.40 24.22 -5.64
N PRO A 435 -22.76 25.29 -4.90
CA PRO A 435 -21.76 26.10 -4.21
C PRO A 435 -21.03 25.26 -3.15
N LEU A 436 -19.89 25.77 -2.67
CA LEU A 436 -19.09 25.09 -1.64
C LEU A 436 -19.97 24.63 -0.46
N ARG A 437 -20.05 23.32 -0.30
CA ARG A 437 -20.59 22.62 0.87
C ARG A 437 -19.42 22.28 1.77
N SER A 438 -19.46 22.74 3.02
CA SER A 438 -18.59 22.22 4.06
C SER A 438 -19.28 21.06 4.78
N MET A 439 -18.52 19.99 4.94
CA MET A 439 -18.83 18.76 5.62
C MET A 439 -17.79 18.51 6.73
N ALA A 440 -16.93 19.50 6.98
CA ALA A 440 -15.90 19.43 8.02
C ALA A 440 -16.56 19.27 9.40
N PRO A 441 -15.90 18.55 10.34
CA PRO A 441 -16.39 18.42 11.69
C PRO A 441 -16.62 19.79 12.35
N GLU A 442 -17.75 19.94 13.05
CA GLU A 442 -18.01 21.15 13.84
C GLU A 442 -17.02 21.27 15.00
N LYS A 443 -16.63 22.51 15.32
CA LYS A 443 -15.86 22.79 16.53
C LYS A 443 -16.69 22.42 17.76
N VAL A 444 -16.11 21.64 18.65
CA VAL A 444 -16.73 21.20 19.90
C VAL A 444 -15.96 21.73 21.09
N SER A 445 -16.65 22.02 22.20
CA SER A 445 -15.96 22.39 23.43
C SER A 445 -15.14 21.19 23.94
N PRO A 446 -13.87 21.40 24.33
CA PRO A 446 -13.04 20.31 24.81
C PRO A 446 -13.66 19.72 26.10
N PRO A 447 -13.90 18.41 26.16
CA PRO A 447 -14.38 17.76 27.37
C PRO A 447 -13.26 17.71 28.43
N GLU A 448 -13.62 17.32 29.65
CA GLU A 448 -12.65 17.05 30.71
C GLU A 448 -11.58 16.02 30.25
N PRO A 449 -10.31 16.14 30.67
CA PRO A 449 -9.21 15.34 30.13
C PRO A 449 -9.40 13.83 30.09
N ALA A 450 -10.02 13.25 31.13
CA ALA A 450 -10.29 11.81 31.18
C ALA A 450 -11.35 11.38 30.15
N THR A 451 -12.38 12.21 29.96
CA THR A 451 -13.41 11.99 28.95
C THR A 451 -12.84 12.17 27.54
N LEU A 452 -11.94 13.15 27.35
CA LEU A 452 -11.22 13.34 26.09
C LEU A 452 -10.40 12.09 25.72
N ALA A 453 -9.62 11.56 26.66
CA ALA A 453 -8.82 10.36 26.45
C ALA A 453 -9.69 9.13 26.11
N ALA A 454 -10.79 8.92 26.83
CA ALA A 454 -11.72 7.83 26.56
C ALA A 454 -12.37 7.93 25.16
N ARG A 455 -12.71 9.15 24.74
CA ARG A 455 -13.28 9.38 23.40
C ARG A 455 -12.24 9.15 22.30
N LEU A 456 -11.00 9.57 22.51
CA LEU A 456 -9.90 9.30 21.58
C LEU A 456 -9.60 7.81 21.46
N GLU A 457 -9.66 7.06 22.56
CA GLU A 457 -9.56 5.60 22.51
C GLU A 457 -10.69 5.00 21.67
N GLU A 458 -11.95 5.39 21.92
CA GLU A 458 -13.10 4.91 21.13
C GLU A 458 -12.91 5.16 19.63
N ILE A 459 -12.49 6.38 19.26
CA ILE A 459 -12.20 6.75 17.87
C ILE A 459 -11.07 5.89 17.29
N ALA A 460 -9.98 5.70 18.03
CA ALA A 460 -8.86 4.88 17.58
C ALA A 460 -9.30 3.43 17.33
N ARG A 461 -10.12 2.87 18.23
CA ARG A 461 -10.67 1.51 18.11
C ARG A 461 -11.60 1.38 16.90
N GLN A 462 -12.49 2.35 16.68
CA GLN A 462 -13.38 2.39 15.53
C GLN A 462 -12.61 2.50 14.21
N ALA A 463 -11.51 3.24 14.18
CA ALA A 463 -10.62 3.35 13.03
C ALA A 463 -9.68 2.14 12.85
N GLY A 464 -9.66 1.18 13.78
CA GLY A 464 -8.99 -0.12 13.62
C GLY A 464 -7.77 -0.37 14.51
N ALA A 465 -7.50 0.45 15.53
CA ALA A 465 -6.43 0.21 16.51
C ALA A 465 -6.75 -0.97 17.46
N ASP A 466 -5.75 -1.81 17.72
CA ASP A 466 -5.84 -2.94 18.67
C ASP A 466 -5.18 -2.65 20.02
N VAL A 467 -4.34 -1.63 20.11
CA VAL A 467 -3.77 -1.12 21.36
C VAL A 467 -3.83 0.41 21.39
N PHE A 468 -4.03 0.97 22.58
CA PHE A 468 -4.12 2.39 22.84
C PHE A 468 -3.54 2.68 24.23
N GLY A 469 -2.66 3.68 24.33
CA GLY A 469 -2.09 4.11 25.59
C GLY A 469 -1.66 5.57 25.53
N VAL A 470 -1.57 6.22 26.69
CA VAL A 470 -1.18 7.63 26.80
C VAL A 470 0.02 7.75 27.74
N THR A 471 1.02 8.53 27.33
CA THR A 471 2.12 8.95 28.21
C THR A 471 2.24 10.47 28.20
N SER A 472 2.84 11.05 29.26
CA SER A 472 3.11 12.49 29.30
C SER A 472 4.31 12.86 28.42
N ALA A 473 4.33 14.09 27.92
CA ALA A 473 5.47 14.65 27.21
C ALA A 473 6.75 14.63 28.08
N GLU A 474 6.62 14.94 29.37
CA GLU A 474 7.71 14.87 30.36
C GLU A 474 8.33 13.47 30.43
N ALA A 475 7.53 12.41 30.48
CA ALA A 475 8.03 11.04 30.52
C ALA A 475 8.85 10.70 29.26
N THR A 476 8.41 11.17 28.08
CA THR A 476 9.18 10.98 26.83
C THR A 476 10.50 11.75 26.85
N GLN A 477 10.52 12.95 27.46
CA GLN A 477 11.72 13.76 27.61
C GLN A 477 12.73 13.09 28.55
N THR A 478 12.29 12.61 29.71
CA THR A 478 13.15 11.86 30.64
C THR A 478 13.69 10.59 29.98
N THR A 479 12.85 9.88 29.21
CA THR A 479 13.25 8.68 28.48
C THR A 479 14.32 9.00 27.42
N ALA A 480 14.12 10.04 26.60
CA ALA A 480 15.10 10.48 25.61
C ALA A 480 16.43 10.88 26.26
N GLN A 481 16.40 11.59 27.40
CA GLN A 481 17.59 11.94 28.16
C GLN A 481 18.35 10.71 28.66
N ALA A 482 17.65 9.68 29.15
CA ALA A 482 18.25 8.43 29.59
C ALA A 482 18.81 7.58 28.43
N LEU A 483 18.23 7.70 27.23
CA LEU A 483 18.70 7.01 26.02
C LEU A 483 19.99 7.61 25.44
N ARG A 484 20.23 8.92 25.60
CA ARG A 484 21.41 9.61 25.03
C ARG A 484 22.75 8.95 25.36
N PRO A 485 23.10 8.67 26.64
CA PRO A 485 24.37 8.00 26.95
C PRO A 485 24.44 6.60 26.33
N ILE A 486 23.32 5.87 26.30
CA ILE A 486 23.25 4.52 25.71
C ILE A 486 23.51 4.58 24.20
N MET A 487 22.96 5.57 23.48
CA MET A 487 23.22 5.76 22.05
C MET A 487 24.66 6.23 21.79
N ALA A 488 25.22 7.08 22.65
CA ALA A 488 26.60 7.54 22.53
C ALA A 488 27.63 6.40 22.73
N GLU A 489 27.32 5.41 23.56
CA GLU A 489 28.16 4.21 23.75
C GLU A 489 28.26 3.32 22.51
N GLN A 490 27.34 3.47 21.54
CA GLN A 490 27.36 2.68 20.30
C GLN A 490 28.43 3.13 19.29
N GLY A 491 29.14 4.23 19.57
CA GLY A 491 30.23 4.73 18.74
C GLY A 491 29.77 5.44 17.47
N GLU A 492 30.65 5.50 16.47
CA GLU A 492 30.34 6.12 15.18
C GLU A 492 29.32 5.27 14.41
N TYR A 493 28.24 5.91 13.97
CA TYR A 493 27.21 5.29 13.16
C TYR A 493 27.09 6.03 11.81
N PHE A 494 26.80 5.28 10.76
CA PHE A 494 26.62 5.80 9.43
C PHE A 494 25.49 5.07 8.72
N VAL A 495 24.93 5.72 7.72
CA VAL A 495 24.08 5.06 6.73
C VAL A 495 24.67 5.28 5.35
N VAL A 496 24.30 4.44 4.39
CA VAL A 496 24.66 4.59 2.99
C VAL A 496 23.38 4.77 2.20
N GLU A 497 23.23 5.92 1.54
CA GLU A 497 22.06 6.24 0.73
C GLU A 497 22.39 6.06 -0.75
N ASP A 498 21.40 5.65 -1.56
CA ASP A 498 21.54 5.59 -3.02
C ASP A 498 21.14 6.94 -3.61
N ARG A 499 22.09 7.67 -4.22
CA ARG A 499 21.73 8.89 -4.95
C ARG A 499 21.00 8.55 -6.24
N PRO A 500 19.82 9.17 -6.50
CA PRO A 500 19.10 8.93 -7.74
C PRO A 500 19.92 9.41 -8.95
N PHE A 501 19.92 8.59 -10.00
CA PHE A 501 20.72 8.83 -11.22
C PHE A 501 20.18 9.93 -12.12
N VAL A 502 18.89 10.22 -12.05
CA VAL A 502 18.22 11.11 -13.00
C VAL A 502 17.31 12.06 -12.23
N GLY A 503 17.43 13.36 -12.51
CA GLY A 503 16.44 14.38 -12.14
C GLY A 503 15.22 14.39 -13.07
N ALA A 504 14.97 13.30 -13.81
CA ALA A 504 13.86 13.18 -14.73
C ALA A 504 12.55 12.99 -13.96
N GLN A 505 11.57 13.85 -14.22
CA GLN A 505 10.24 13.75 -13.62
C GLN A 505 9.60 12.40 -13.98
N GLY A 506 9.07 11.70 -12.98
CA GLY A 506 8.26 10.49 -13.16
C GLY A 506 9.01 9.15 -13.12
N VAL A 507 10.33 9.10 -12.91
CA VAL A 507 11.05 7.83 -12.70
C VAL A 507 10.89 7.39 -11.24
N TRP A 508 10.27 6.22 -11.04
CA TRP A 508 9.99 5.62 -9.73
C TRP A 508 10.71 4.27 -9.58
N GLY A 509 11.67 4.17 -8.67
CA GLY A 509 12.22 2.87 -8.22
C GLY A 509 13.27 2.20 -9.13
N GLY A 510 13.38 2.54 -10.42
CA GLY A 510 14.53 2.24 -11.29
C GLY A 510 15.14 0.85 -11.15
N GLN A 511 14.34 -0.23 -11.27
CA GLN A 511 14.87 -1.60 -11.23
C GLN A 511 15.98 -1.77 -12.29
N LEU A 512 17.02 -2.54 -11.96
CA LEU A 512 18.25 -2.75 -12.75
C LEU A 512 19.19 -1.55 -12.92
N MET A 513 18.80 -0.34 -12.53
CA MET A 513 19.70 0.83 -12.55
C MET A 513 20.93 0.57 -11.65
N PRO A 514 22.13 1.07 -12.00
CA PRO A 514 23.30 1.01 -11.11
C PRO A 514 23.02 1.71 -9.76
N TYR A 515 23.85 1.50 -8.73
CA TYR A 515 23.79 2.24 -7.46
C TYR A 515 24.85 3.35 -7.43
N THR A 516 24.52 4.51 -6.88
CA THR A 516 25.46 5.59 -6.52
C THR A 516 25.44 5.77 -5.00
N PRO A 517 26.05 4.85 -4.24
CA PRO A 517 26.03 4.91 -2.79
C PRO A 517 26.84 6.10 -2.27
N GLU A 518 26.27 6.83 -1.33
CA GLU A 518 26.89 7.91 -0.59
C GLU A 518 26.83 7.62 0.91
N VAL A 519 27.98 7.76 1.58
CA VAL A 519 28.08 7.63 3.02
C VAL A 519 27.55 8.88 3.69
N VAL A 520 26.59 8.71 4.59
CA VAL A 520 25.99 9.76 5.41
C VAL A 520 26.32 9.47 6.88
N PRO A 521 27.29 10.20 7.47
CA PRO A 521 27.51 10.15 8.91
C PRO A 521 26.22 10.50 9.64
N THR A 522 25.77 9.61 10.54
CA THR A 522 24.45 9.72 11.17
C THR A 522 24.60 9.65 12.68
N GLU A 523 24.10 10.68 13.36
CA GLU A 523 24.07 10.71 14.82
C GLU A 523 22.71 10.21 15.32
N LEU A 524 22.72 9.17 16.15
CA LEU A 524 21.50 8.67 16.81
C LEU A 524 21.13 9.61 17.96
N LYS A 525 20.24 10.56 17.69
CA LYS A 525 19.72 11.52 18.68
C LYS A 525 18.33 11.10 19.14
N PRO A 526 18.18 10.54 20.35
CA PRO A 526 16.86 10.28 20.91
C PRO A 526 16.03 11.56 20.97
N GLN A 527 14.87 11.53 20.32
CA GLN A 527 13.88 12.60 20.29
C GLN A 527 12.80 12.36 21.35
N CYS A 528 12.07 13.42 21.70
CA CYS A 528 10.93 13.40 22.62
C CYS A 528 9.75 14.19 22.05
N ALA A 529 8.62 14.21 22.76
CA ALA A 529 7.40 14.91 22.33
C ALA A 529 7.63 16.39 21.94
N GLU A 530 8.43 17.11 22.70
CA GLU A 530 8.73 18.54 22.48
C GLU A 530 9.52 18.80 21.19
N ASP A 531 10.31 17.83 20.73
CA ASP A 531 11.09 17.93 19.49
C ASP A 531 10.20 17.83 18.24
N HIS A 532 9.03 17.20 18.37
CA HIS A 532 8.04 17.12 17.30
C HIS A 532 7.07 18.31 17.40
N LEU A 533 6.39 18.46 18.53
CA LEU A 533 5.40 19.52 18.76
C LEU A 533 5.80 20.39 19.96
N PRO A 534 6.26 21.64 19.76
CA PRO A 534 6.56 22.55 20.85
C PRO A 534 5.33 22.82 21.74
N GLY A 535 5.49 22.70 23.05
CA GLY A 535 4.38 22.80 24.01
C GLY A 535 3.53 21.53 24.15
N ALA A 536 4.02 20.39 23.65
CA ALA A 536 3.36 19.11 23.83
C ALA A 536 3.16 18.78 25.32
N LYS A 537 2.01 18.19 25.63
CA LYS A 537 1.67 17.73 27.00
C LYS A 537 1.54 16.22 27.08
N SER A 538 1.09 15.59 26.00
CA SER A 538 0.80 14.16 25.97
C SER A 538 1.22 13.53 24.64
N VAL A 539 1.50 12.23 24.68
CA VAL A 539 1.67 11.39 23.51
C VAL A 539 0.69 10.23 23.60
N ILE A 540 -0.13 10.08 22.59
CA ILE A 540 -1.00 8.93 22.40
C ILE A 540 -0.24 7.90 21.57
N VAL A 541 -0.11 6.68 22.06
CA VAL A 541 0.51 5.56 21.35
C VAL A 541 -0.59 4.60 20.93
N VAL A 542 -0.68 4.34 19.64
CA VAL A 542 -1.63 3.38 19.05
C VAL A 542 -0.89 2.29 18.32
N GLY A 543 -1.51 1.12 18.21
CA GLY A 543 -0.94 0.02 17.43
C GLY A 543 -2.01 -0.85 16.79
N VAL A 544 -1.63 -1.49 15.69
CA VAL A 544 -2.45 -2.46 14.96
C VAL A 544 -1.76 -3.82 15.00
N ARG A 545 -2.55 -4.86 15.25
CA ARG A 545 -2.14 -6.26 15.28
C ARG A 545 -1.81 -6.72 13.87
N LEU A 546 -0.68 -7.40 13.76
CA LEU A 546 -0.21 -8.00 12.52
C LEU A 546 -0.91 -9.36 12.25
N LEU A 547 -0.76 -9.88 11.03
CA LEU A 547 -1.38 -11.15 10.64
C LEU A 547 -0.51 -12.32 11.09
N ASP A 548 -1.05 -13.19 11.95
CA ASP A 548 -0.33 -14.33 12.51
C ASP A 548 0.08 -15.31 11.41
N ALA A 549 -0.86 -15.71 10.55
CA ALA A 549 -0.59 -16.58 9.42
C ALA A 549 0.52 -16.04 8.49
N SER A 550 0.55 -14.73 8.23
CA SER A 550 1.62 -14.13 7.44
C SER A 550 2.98 -14.24 8.09
N ILE A 551 3.05 -14.14 9.42
CA ILE A 551 4.29 -14.23 10.20
C ILE A 551 4.75 -15.68 10.30
N ASP A 552 3.81 -16.58 10.61
CA ASP A 552 4.09 -18.00 10.86
C ASP A 552 4.50 -18.75 9.59
N HIS A 553 3.98 -18.35 8.42
CA HIS A 553 4.27 -19.01 7.15
C HIS A 553 5.38 -18.33 6.31
N ALA A 554 5.96 -17.22 6.79
CA ALA A 554 7.00 -16.49 6.08
C ALA A 554 8.26 -17.36 5.83
N GLY A 555 8.58 -17.58 4.56
CA GLY A 555 9.75 -18.35 4.12
C GLY A 555 9.64 -19.87 4.36
N THR A 556 8.51 -20.34 4.86
CA THR A 556 8.33 -21.75 5.24
C THR A 556 8.08 -22.68 4.04
N PRO A 557 8.47 -23.97 4.12
CA PRO A 557 8.12 -24.95 3.10
C PRO A 557 6.61 -25.25 3.11
N PRO A 558 6.03 -25.68 1.97
CA PRO A 558 6.71 -26.00 0.71
C PRO A 558 6.93 -24.80 -0.23
N ALA A 559 6.24 -23.67 -0.03
CA ALA A 559 6.28 -22.57 -0.99
C ALA A 559 7.51 -21.67 -0.89
N HIS A 560 8.13 -21.53 0.29
CA HIS A 560 9.28 -20.66 0.53
C HIS A 560 9.05 -19.23 0.03
N LYS A 561 7.90 -18.66 0.42
CA LYS A 561 7.41 -17.33 0.01
C LYS A 561 7.42 -16.38 1.19
N ALA A 562 7.69 -15.10 0.93
CA ALA A 562 7.74 -14.08 1.98
C ALA A 562 7.20 -12.72 1.53
N SER A 563 6.61 -12.62 0.34
CA SER A 563 6.08 -11.34 -0.16
C SER A 563 4.87 -10.90 0.67
N HIS A 564 4.01 -11.85 1.05
CA HIS A 564 2.91 -11.63 1.99
C HIS A 564 3.38 -11.10 3.35
N TYR A 565 4.55 -11.53 3.83
CA TYR A 565 5.14 -11.05 5.08
C TYR A 565 5.50 -9.57 4.95
N GLN A 566 6.27 -9.19 3.93
CA GLN A 566 6.66 -7.80 3.71
C GLN A 566 5.42 -6.91 3.71
N TYR A 567 4.42 -7.27 2.93
CA TYR A 567 3.24 -6.44 2.78
C TYR A 567 2.43 -6.32 4.08
N SER A 568 2.20 -7.43 4.79
CA SER A 568 1.37 -7.44 5.99
C SER A 568 2.06 -6.95 7.27
N VAL A 569 3.38 -6.81 7.25
CA VAL A 569 4.17 -6.27 8.38
C VAL A 569 4.65 -4.84 8.11
N HIS A 570 5.12 -4.56 6.89
CA HIS A 570 5.83 -3.31 6.57
C HIS A 570 5.03 -2.33 5.72
N ASP A 571 4.11 -2.79 4.86
CA ASP A 571 3.41 -1.90 3.91
C ASP A 571 1.99 -1.52 4.37
N ALA A 572 1.15 -2.52 4.71
CA ALA A 572 -0.25 -2.29 5.04
C ALA A 572 -0.50 -1.69 6.44
N PRO A 573 0.20 -2.13 7.52
CA PRO A 573 -0.03 -1.58 8.85
C PRO A 573 0.21 -0.06 8.95
N PRO A 574 1.25 0.52 8.31
CA PRO A 574 1.40 1.97 8.27
C PRO A 574 0.24 2.72 7.63
N GLY A 575 -0.37 2.18 6.56
CA GLY A 575 -1.55 2.78 5.92
C GLY A 575 -2.71 2.90 6.91
N LEU A 576 -3.05 1.79 7.58
CA LEU A 576 -4.13 1.78 8.56
C LEU A 576 -3.85 2.64 9.80
N LEU A 577 -2.59 2.66 10.27
CA LEU A 577 -2.19 3.54 11.38
C LEU A 577 -2.34 5.03 11.01
N ARG A 578 -2.15 5.42 9.75
CA ARG A 578 -2.40 6.81 9.31
C ARG A 578 -3.87 7.17 9.42
N GLU A 579 -4.78 6.27 9.06
CA GLU A 579 -6.23 6.50 9.23
C GLU A 579 -6.62 6.61 10.70
N VAL A 580 -6.07 5.76 11.57
CA VAL A 580 -6.25 5.87 13.03
C VAL A 580 -5.74 7.21 13.56
N GLN A 581 -4.54 7.63 13.15
CA GLN A 581 -3.96 8.92 13.55
C GLN A 581 -4.81 10.09 13.06
N MET A 582 -5.30 10.03 11.82
CA MET A 582 -6.10 11.09 11.22
C MET A 582 -7.43 11.27 11.95
N ALA A 583 -8.16 10.17 12.20
CA ALA A 583 -9.45 10.23 12.90
C ALA A 583 -9.32 10.85 14.31
N MET A 584 -8.25 10.51 15.04
CA MET A 584 -7.96 11.15 16.33
C MET A 584 -7.54 12.62 16.18
N ALA A 585 -6.71 12.94 15.17
CA ALA A 585 -6.21 14.29 14.93
C ALA A 585 -7.34 15.26 14.57
N GLU A 586 -8.29 14.84 13.74
CA GLU A 586 -9.50 15.61 13.40
C GLU A 586 -10.34 15.93 14.63
N TYR A 587 -10.51 14.95 15.54
CA TYR A 587 -11.23 15.17 16.77
C TYR A 587 -10.50 16.11 17.74
N LEU A 588 -9.18 16.01 17.84
CA LEU A 588 -8.36 16.95 18.62
C LEU A 588 -8.45 18.38 18.06
N ASP A 589 -8.34 18.56 16.74
CA ASP A 589 -8.46 19.87 16.09
C ASP A 589 -9.86 20.46 16.30
N ALA A 590 -10.92 19.64 16.22
CA ALA A 590 -12.28 20.05 16.53
C ALA A 590 -12.46 20.49 17.99
N CYS A 591 -11.72 19.90 18.93
CA CYS A 591 -11.64 20.32 20.34
C CYS A 591 -10.74 21.55 20.57
N GLY A 592 -10.04 22.04 19.54
CA GLY A 592 -9.12 23.18 19.63
C GLY A 592 -7.72 22.85 20.13
N TYR A 593 -7.30 21.59 20.07
CA TYR A 593 -5.94 21.14 20.40
C TYR A 593 -5.08 20.98 19.16
N HIS A 594 -3.78 21.20 19.32
CA HIS A 594 -2.80 20.94 18.28
C HIS A 594 -2.22 19.53 18.44
N CYS A 595 -1.89 18.91 17.31
CA CYS A 595 -1.24 17.61 17.31
C CYS A 595 -0.27 17.44 16.13
N GLN A 596 0.56 16.40 16.22
CA GLN A 596 1.42 15.94 15.15
C GLN A 596 1.47 14.42 15.14
N ALA A 597 1.20 13.84 13.98
CA ALA A 597 1.37 12.42 13.75
C ALA A 597 2.85 12.08 13.56
N VAL A 598 3.32 11.09 14.31
CA VAL A 598 4.72 10.66 14.33
C VAL A 598 4.76 9.14 14.21
N ARG A 599 5.57 8.62 13.28
CA ARG A 599 5.75 7.17 13.10
C ARG A 599 6.73 6.60 14.13
N ASP A 600 7.85 7.28 14.31
CA ASP A 600 8.91 6.90 15.23
C ASP A 600 9.21 8.07 16.17
N LEU A 601 8.68 8.03 17.39
CA LEU A 601 8.79 9.15 18.33
C LEU A 601 10.24 9.43 18.72
N GLU A 602 11.02 8.39 18.99
CA GLU A 602 12.39 8.56 19.48
C GLU A 602 13.40 8.81 18.36
N GLY A 603 13.02 8.62 17.09
CA GLY A 603 13.93 8.77 15.94
C GLY A 603 15.06 7.73 15.91
N LEU A 604 14.80 6.53 16.45
CA LEU A 604 15.79 5.47 16.63
C LEU A 604 15.50 4.23 15.77
N ALA A 605 14.34 4.11 15.14
CA ALA A 605 14.07 3.01 14.21
C ALA A 605 15.02 3.06 13.01
N SER A 606 15.31 1.91 12.42
CA SER A 606 16.05 1.86 11.16
C SER A 606 15.09 1.85 9.98
N ALA A 607 15.56 2.33 8.83
CA ALA A 607 14.84 2.14 7.58
C ALA A 607 14.98 0.69 7.11
N LEU A 608 13.93 0.18 6.46
CA LEU A 608 13.95 -1.15 5.90
C LEU A 608 14.20 -1.10 4.39
N TYR A 609 14.92 -2.10 3.88
CA TYR A 609 15.04 -2.34 2.45
C TYR A 609 13.66 -2.63 1.85
N ALA A 610 12.78 -3.28 2.61
CA ALA A 610 11.38 -3.49 2.24
C ALA A 610 10.56 -2.19 2.10
N GLY A 611 11.06 -1.05 2.60
CA GLY A 611 10.31 0.20 2.69
C GLY A 611 9.83 0.50 4.11
N GLY A 612 9.72 1.78 4.47
CA GLY A 612 9.28 2.21 5.80
C GLY A 612 10.35 2.04 6.89
N THR A 613 9.89 1.87 8.13
CA THR A 613 10.71 1.76 9.34
C THR A 613 10.46 0.43 10.02
N ASP A 614 11.48 -0.11 10.70
CA ASP A 614 11.35 -1.36 11.46
C ASP A 614 10.37 -1.26 12.65
N LEU A 615 10.05 -2.43 13.24
CA LEU A 615 9.11 -2.56 14.36
C LEU A 615 9.63 -2.00 15.70
N THR A 616 10.83 -1.40 15.75
CA THR A 616 11.33 -0.72 16.95
C THR A 616 10.80 0.71 17.09
N ALA A 617 10.15 1.24 16.05
CA ALA A 617 9.57 2.58 16.05
C ALA A 617 8.62 2.80 17.23
N SER A 618 8.82 3.90 17.97
CA SER A 618 7.98 4.31 19.11
C SER A 618 7.92 3.31 20.29
N ARG A 619 8.82 2.33 20.36
CA ARG A 619 8.76 1.25 21.38
C ARG A 619 8.90 1.76 22.81
N PHE A 620 9.66 2.82 23.05
CA PHE A 620 9.91 3.33 24.40
C PHE A 620 8.72 4.17 24.88
N ALA A 621 8.14 4.98 24.00
CA ALA A 621 6.86 5.66 24.22
C ALA A 621 5.76 4.66 24.57
N ALA A 622 5.70 3.51 23.89
CA ALA A 622 4.73 2.48 24.18
C ALA A 622 4.89 1.86 25.57
N VAL A 623 6.12 1.63 26.02
CA VAL A 623 6.40 1.20 27.41
C VAL A 623 5.99 2.30 28.40
N ALA A 624 6.32 3.57 28.12
CA ALA A 624 5.92 4.70 28.95
C ALA A 624 4.40 4.85 29.05
N ALA A 625 3.68 4.53 27.96
CA ALA A 625 2.22 4.50 27.87
C ALA A 625 1.58 3.23 28.45
N GLY A 626 2.37 2.36 29.09
CA GLY A 626 1.86 1.19 29.81
C GLY A 626 1.39 0.03 28.93
N LEU A 627 1.75 0.02 27.64
CA LEU A 627 1.30 -1.02 26.70
C LEU A 627 1.99 -2.38 26.89
N GLY A 628 3.14 -2.41 27.59
CA GLY A 628 3.86 -3.66 27.82
C GLY A 628 5.31 -3.48 28.23
N GLU A 629 6.17 -4.41 27.80
CA GLU A 629 7.59 -4.50 28.18
C GLU A 629 8.46 -4.68 26.94
N LEU A 630 9.76 -4.35 26.99
CA LEU A 630 10.66 -4.71 25.90
C LEU A 630 11.10 -6.18 25.97
N GLY A 631 11.09 -6.84 24.82
CA GLY A 631 11.73 -8.12 24.59
C GLY A 631 13.26 -8.01 24.62
N TRP A 632 13.96 -9.16 24.69
CA TRP A 632 15.42 -9.15 24.56
C TRP A 632 15.89 -8.64 23.19
N ASN A 633 15.08 -8.86 22.14
CA ASN A 633 15.27 -8.27 20.80
C ASN A 633 15.01 -6.76 20.74
N GLY A 634 14.57 -6.14 21.84
CA GLY A 634 14.23 -4.73 21.91
C GLY A 634 12.89 -4.39 21.24
N LEU A 635 12.05 -5.34 20.83
CA LEU A 635 10.69 -5.03 20.37
C LEU A 635 9.77 -4.82 21.57
N LEU A 636 8.73 -3.99 21.41
CA LEU A 636 7.64 -3.94 22.39
C LEU A 636 6.93 -5.30 22.40
N LEU A 637 6.77 -5.88 23.59
CA LEU A 637 5.90 -7.01 23.84
C LEU A 637 4.64 -6.51 24.54
N THR A 638 3.48 -6.76 23.96
CA THR A 638 2.15 -6.57 24.57
C THR A 638 1.67 -7.90 25.16
N PRO A 639 0.81 -7.88 26.20
CA PRO A 639 0.29 -9.11 26.78
C PRO A 639 -0.60 -9.90 25.82
N GLU A 640 -1.33 -9.22 24.92
CA GLU A 640 -2.26 -9.85 23.98
C GLU A 640 -1.57 -10.40 22.73
N TYR A 641 -0.55 -9.71 22.20
CA TYR A 641 -0.01 -9.99 20.86
C TYR A 641 1.50 -10.27 20.85
N GLY A 642 2.17 -10.21 22.00
CA GLY A 642 3.63 -10.30 22.05
C GLY A 642 4.25 -9.17 21.23
N ALA A 643 5.11 -9.49 20.27
CA ALA A 643 5.71 -8.50 19.38
C ALA A 643 4.87 -8.17 18.13
N ARG A 644 3.73 -8.85 17.91
CA ARG A 644 2.99 -8.87 16.64
C ARG A 644 2.07 -7.65 16.46
N GLN A 645 2.64 -6.47 16.60
CA GLN A 645 1.97 -5.19 16.38
C GLN A 645 2.91 -4.16 15.77
N ALA A 646 2.37 -3.30 14.91
CA ALA A 646 3.03 -2.07 14.46
C ALA A 646 2.50 -0.88 15.27
N LEU A 647 3.35 0.11 15.52
CA LEU A 647 3.04 1.27 16.38
C LEU A 647 3.05 2.59 15.59
N ALA A 648 2.32 3.57 16.11
CA ALA A 648 2.44 4.97 15.73
C ALA A 648 2.06 5.87 16.92
N CYS A 649 2.51 7.13 16.89
CA CYS A 649 2.27 8.12 17.94
C CYS A 649 1.49 9.32 17.42
N LEU A 650 0.64 9.92 18.25
CA LEU A 650 0.08 11.24 18.04
C LEU A 650 0.49 12.13 19.22
N VAL A 651 1.38 13.09 18.96
CA VAL A 651 1.87 14.06 19.96
C VAL A 651 0.87 15.21 20.01
N THR A 652 0.49 15.67 21.21
CA THR A 652 -0.53 16.72 21.36
C THR A 652 -0.29 17.63 22.57
N ASP A 653 -0.78 18.88 22.48
CA ASP A 653 -0.84 19.85 23.58
C ASP A 653 -2.07 19.66 24.50
N ALA A 654 -2.92 18.69 24.18
CA ALA A 654 -4.01 18.24 25.05
C ALA A 654 -3.45 17.60 26.33
N PRO A 655 -3.92 17.99 27.53
CA PRO A 655 -3.42 17.50 28.81
C PRO A 655 -4.09 16.17 29.20
N LEU A 656 -3.83 15.10 28.47
CA LEU A 656 -4.43 13.78 28.71
C LEU A 656 -3.83 13.10 29.93
N PRO A 657 -4.63 12.40 30.75
CA PRO A 657 -4.11 11.61 31.86
C PRO A 657 -3.25 10.43 31.33
N PRO A 658 -2.05 10.21 31.86
CA PRO A 658 -1.22 9.09 31.44
C PRO A 658 -1.85 7.75 31.86
N SER A 659 -1.68 6.75 31.02
CA SER A 659 -2.05 5.36 31.31
C SER A 659 -1.22 4.80 32.46
N ALA A 660 -1.79 3.86 33.20
CA ALA A 660 -1.05 3.15 34.24
C ALA A 660 0.08 2.31 33.61
N PRO A 661 1.28 2.27 34.20
CA PRO A 661 2.35 1.39 33.74
C PRO A 661 1.90 -0.07 33.72
N TYR A 662 2.39 -0.84 32.75
CA TYR A 662 2.13 -2.28 32.70
C TYR A 662 2.64 -2.97 33.98
N ALA A 663 1.72 -3.63 34.68
CA ALA A 663 1.96 -4.32 35.95
C ALA A 663 1.64 -5.82 35.89
N GLY A 664 1.46 -6.37 34.68
CA GLY A 664 1.20 -7.79 34.48
C GLY A 664 2.46 -8.66 34.60
N PRO A 665 2.33 -9.98 34.32
CA PRO A 665 3.46 -10.90 34.33
C PRO A 665 4.55 -10.49 33.35
N THR A 666 5.80 -10.83 33.66
CA THR A 666 6.94 -10.62 32.75
C THR A 666 6.67 -11.29 31.41
N LEU A 667 6.75 -10.51 30.34
CA LEU A 667 6.43 -10.94 28.98
C LEU A 667 7.64 -11.59 28.31
N CYS A 668 8.84 -11.04 28.48
CA CYS A 668 10.06 -11.65 27.98
C CYS A 668 10.62 -12.69 28.96
N LYS A 669 10.55 -13.98 28.62
CA LYS A 669 11.12 -15.07 29.45
C LYS A 669 12.63 -15.25 29.32
N ARG A 670 13.32 -14.33 28.64
CA ARG A 670 14.76 -14.44 28.32
C ARG A 670 15.09 -15.81 27.71
N CYS A 671 14.25 -16.25 26.76
CA CYS A 671 14.46 -17.52 26.05
C CYS A 671 15.57 -17.43 25.00
N TYR A 672 16.00 -16.21 24.64
CA TYR A 672 17.03 -15.89 23.64
C TYR A 672 16.78 -16.49 22.24
N ALA A 673 15.52 -16.82 21.90
CA ALA A 673 15.16 -17.28 20.56
C ALA A 673 15.59 -16.26 19.50
N CYS A 674 15.37 -14.97 19.78
CA CYS A 674 15.79 -13.88 18.93
C CYS A 674 17.31 -13.76 18.71
N VAL A 675 18.12 -14.19 19.68
CA VAL A 675 19.59 -14.21 19.55
C VAL A 675 20.00 -15.38 18.65
N ARG A 676 19.44 -16.57 18.91
CA ARG A 676 19.75 -17.79 18.13
C ARG A 676 19.28 -17.72 16.69
N SER A 677 18.18 -17.00 16.41
CA SER A 677 17.62 -16.88 15.07
C SER A 677 18.22 -15.73 14.26
N CYS A 678 18.99 -14.81 14.88
CA CYS A 678 19.55 -13.67 14.18
C CYS A 678 20.68 -14.09 13.22
N PRO A 679 20.50 -13.97 11.90
CA PRO A 679 21.47 -14.46 10.92
C PRO A 679 22.70 -13.56 10.80
N THR A 680 22.65 -12.34 11.34
CA THR A 680 23.79 -11.42 11.40
C THR A 680 24.46 -11.37 12.76
N THR A 681 24.02 -12.22 13.70
CA THR A 681 24.50 -12.26 15.09
C THR A 681 24.52 -10.86 15.74
N ALA A 682 23.57 -10.01 15.38
CA ALA A 682 23.54 -8.61 15.79
C ALA A 682 23.13 -8.43 17.26
N ILE A 683 22.38 -9.36 17.84
CA ILE A 683 21.86 -9.24 19.21
C ILE A 683 22.77 -10.02 20.16
N ALA A 684 23.36 -9.35 21.14
CA ALA A 684 24.21 -9.97 22.15
C ALA A 684 23.39 -10.87 23.11
N GLY A 685 23.96 -11.99 23.53
CA GLY A 685 23.34 -12.90 24.52
C GLY A 685 23.56 -12.50 25.98
N GLU A 686 24.70 -11.85 26.27
CA GLU A 686 25.15 -11.57 27.64
C GLU A 686 25.16 -10.06 27.98
N GLU A 687 25.20 -9.20 26.96
CA GLU A 687 25.25 -7.76 27.12
C GLU A 687 23.87 -7.14 26.93
N SER A 688 23.53 -6.16 27.76
CA SER A 688 22.22 -5.52 27.75
C SER A 688 22.33 -4.03 28.02
N HIS A 689 21.36 -3.28 27.50
CA HIS A 689 21.09 -1.94 27.95
C HIS A 689 19.99 -1.95 29.01
N CYS A 690 20.04 -0.98 29.92
CA CYS A 690 19.05 -0.82 30.96
C CYS A 690 18.78 0.67 31.21
N LEU A 691 17.50 1.03 31.35
CA LEU A 691 17.09 2.35 31.83
C LEU A 691 15.77 2.27 32.58
N THR A 692 15.41 3.33 33.30
CA THR A 692 14.13 3.43 34.01
C THR A 692 13.15 4.31 33.25
N ILE A 693 11.96 3.79 32.92
CA ILE A 693 10.83 4.53 32.31
C ILE A 693 9.68 4.52 33.30
N ASN A 694 9.18 5.69 33.71
CA ASN A 694 8.06 5.83 34.65
C ASN A 694 8.19 4.95 35.91
N GLY A 695 9.41 4.88 36.48
CA GLY A 695 9.70 4.10 37.69
C GLY A 695 9.89 2.60 37.46
N ARG A 696 9.82 2.13 36.21
CA ARG A 696 10.00 0.72 35.84
C ARG A 696 11.34 0.51 35.13
N GLU A 697 12.06 -0.52 35.55
CA GLU A 697 13.29 -0.96 34.88
C GLU A 697 12.96 -1.62 33.53
N VAL A 698 13.63 -1.17 32.47
CA VAL A 698 13.48 -1.64 31.11
C VAL A 698 14.84 -2.13 30.62
N THR A 699 14.95 -3.43 30.33
CA THR A 699 16.20 -4.08 29.94
C THR A 699 16.02 -4.89 28.66
N TRP A 700 16.92 -4.68 27.69
CA TRP A 700 16.96 -5.39 26.41
C TRP A 700 18.41 -5.69 26.00
N GLY A 701 18.60 -6.63 25.08
CA GLY A 701 19.94 -7.03 24.62
C GLY A 701 20.64 -5.90 23.87
N ARG A 702 21.96 -5.80 24.02
CA ARG A 702 22.78 -4.90 23.19
C ARG A 702 22.71 -5.38 21.73
N THR A 703 22.43 -4.47 20.81
CA THR A 703 22.35 -4.78 19.38
C THR A 703 23.42 -4.03 18.61
N ASP A 704 24.26 -4.75 17.86
CA ASP A 704 25.09 -4.19 16.81
C ASP A 704 24.19 -3.70 15.67
N ARG A 705 24.01 -2.38 15.62
CA ARG A 705 23.10 -1.74 14.67
C ARG A 705 23.58 -1.88 13.22
N LEU A 706 24.88 -1.80 12.96
CA LEU A 706 25.42 -1.90 11.60
C LEU A 706 25.26 -3.33 11.06
N ARG A 707 25.47 -4.35 11.89
CA ARG A 707 25.17 -5.76 11.54
C ARG A 707 23.68 -6.00 11.32
N CYS A 708 22.82 -5.38 12.12
CA CYS A 708 21.38 -5.46 11.91
C CYS A 708 20.97 -4.79 10.59
N ASP A 709 21.50 -3.60 10.30
CA ASP A 709 21.23 -2.84 9.07
C ASP A 709 21.75 -3.54 7.81
N ALA A 710 22.89 -4.25 7.88
CA ALA A 710 23.37 -5.08 6.78
C ALA A 710 22.30 -6.05 6.27
N ALA A 711 21.53 -6.65 7.18
CA ALA A 711 20.38 -7.47 6.84
C ALA A 711 19.17 -6.62 6.43
N LYS A 712 18.63 -5.80 7.36
CA LYS A 712 17.29 -5.25 7.20
C LYS A 712 17.22 -4.00 6.32
N ARG A 713 18.26 -3.16 6.34
CA ARG A 713 18.31 -1.88 5.61
C ARG A 713 18.88 -2.06 4.20
N TYR A 714 19.85 -2.97 4.05
CA TYR A 714 20.60 -3.14 2.81
C TYR A 714 20.34 -4.48 2.10
N ALA A 715 19.55 -5.39 2.69
CA ALA A 715 19.20 -6.69 2.11
C ALA A 715 20.43 -7.52 1.68
N LEU A 716 21.52 -7.48 2.45
CA LEU A 716 22.78 -8.15 2.10
C LEU A 716 22.82 -9.64 2.47
N VAL A 717 21.84 -10.14 3.22
CA VAL A 717 21.86 -11.50 3.78
C VAL A 717 20.72 -12.32 3.20
N ALA A 718 21.03 -13.40 2.50
CA ALA A 718 20.05 -14.21 1.77
C ALA A 718 18.90 -14.70 2.65
N GLY A 719 19.24 -15.22 3.83
CA GLY A 719 18.29 -15.84 4.77
C GLY A 719 17.29 -14.86 5.40
N GLU A 720 17.49 -13.55 5.30
CA GLU A 720 16.62 -12.53 5.89
C GLU A 720 15.43 -12.14 5.02
N GLY A 721 15.20 -12.81 3.89
CA GLY A 721 14.17 -12.35 2.96
C GLY A 721 14.55 -12.47 1.49
N PRO A 722 15.70 -11.92 1.07
CA PRO A 722 16.06 -11.81 -0.35
C PRO A 722 16.02 -13.14 -1.11
N ALA A 723 16.48 -14.24 -0.50
CA ALA A 723 16.45 -15.56 -1.15
C ALA A 723 15.02 -16.04 -1.48
N TYR A 724 14.01 -15.63 -0.69
CA TYR A 724 12.63 -16.08 -0.86
C TYR A 724 11.92 -15.45 -2.05
N ILE A 725 12.52 -14.46 -2.71
CA ILE A 725 12.09 -13.96 -4.02
C ILE A 725 13.14 -14.23 -5.12
N GLY A 726 14.22 -14.94 -4.81
CA GLY A 726 15.26 -15.30 -5.78
C GLY A 726 16.33 -14.23 -6.00
N SER A 727 16.57 -13.38 -5.00
CA SER A 727 17.71 -12.46 -4.97
C SER A 727 19.02 -13.25 -4.97
N LYS A 728 20.04 -12.69 -5.61
CA LYS A 728 21.42 -13.19 -5.54
C LYS A 728 22.22 -12.59 -4.38
N ASN A 729 21.64 -11.71 -3.56
CA ASN A 729 22.33 -11.12 -2.42
C ASN A 729 22.62 -12.18 -1.34
N ASP A 730 23.90 -12.42 -1.08
CA ASP A 730 24.37 -13.20 0.06
C ASP A 730 25.83 -12.83 0.41
N PHE A 731 26.00 -11.69 1.07
CA PHE A 731 27.32 -11.15 1.36
C PHE A 731 27.84 -11.71 2.70
N SER A 732 29.09 -12.16 2.71
CA SER A 732 29.79 -12.53 3.94
C SER A 732 30.10 -11.26 4.73
N LEU A 733 29.42 -11.06 5.85
CA LEU A 733 29.61 -9.87 6.67
C LEU A 733 30.98 -9.92 7.38
N PRO A 734 31.82 -8.87 7.26
CA PRO A 734 33.07 -8.76 8.00
C PRO A 734 32.82 -8.65 9.52
N GLU A 735 33.87 -8.83 10.31
CA GLU A 735 33.79 -8.65 11.77
C GLU A 735 33.31 -7.23 12.12
N GLU A 736 33.92 -6.22 11.49
CA GLU A 736 33.54 -4.80 11.57
C GLU A 736 32.90 -4.34 10.26
N ILE A 737 31.70 -3.76 10.35
CA ILE A 737 30.99 -3.22 9.18
C ILE A 737 31.47 -1.79 8.91
N THR A 738 32.16 -1.59 7.79
CA THR A 738 32.66 -0.26 7.39
C THR A 738 31.79 0.38 6.30
N PRO A 739 31.84 1.72 6.14
CA PRO A 739 31.15 2.39 5.04
C PRO A 739 31.56 1.89 3.65
N GLU A 740 32.86 1.59 3.47
CA GLU A 740 33.41 1.06 2.22
C GLU A 740 32.80 -0.28 1.86
N PHE A 741 32.70 -1.19 2.83
CA PHE A 741 32.06 -2.50 2.65
C PHE A 741 30.61 -2.35 2.19
N VAL A 742 29.82 -1.50 2.87
CA VAL A 742 28.41 -1.31 2.50
C VAL A 742 28.28 -0.69 1.12
N CYS A 743 29.12 0.28 0.76
CA CYS A 743 29.11 0.89 -0.57
C CYS A 743 29.50 -0.09 -1.68
N GLU A 744 30.49 -0.96 -1.45
CA GLU A 744 30.87 -2.02 -2.39
C GLU A 744 29.74 -3.05 -2.53
N ALA A 745 29.20 -3.53 -1.41
CA ALA A 745 28.09 -4.48 -1.40
C ALA A 745 26.84 -3.94 -2.11
N MET A 746 26.50 -2.65 -1.93
CA MET A 746 25.40 -2.02 -2.67
C MET A 746 25.64 -2.00 -4.18
N ARG A 747 26.86 -1.69 -4.64
CA ARG A 747 27.18 -1.68 -6.08
C ARG A 747 27.10 -3.08 -6.71
N ASP A 748 27.49 -4.10 -5.93
CA ASP A 748 27.49 -5.50 -6.35
C ASP A 748 26.16 -6.22 -6.11
N SER A 749 25.24 -5.59 -5.39
CA SER A 749 23.92 -6.15 -5.08
C SER A 749 23.08 -6.44 -6.32
N ASP A 750 22.13 -7.35 -6.15
CA ASP A 750 21.18 -7.76 -7.16
C ASP A 750 20.14 -6.65 -7.44
N ARG A 751 20.49 -5.81 -8.41
CA ARG A 751 19.70 -4.65 -8.84
C ARG A 751 18.30 -4.98 -9.37
N LEU A 752 17.98 -6.26 -9.59
CA LEU A 752 16.64 -6.67 -10.01
C LEU A 752 15.63 -6.53 -8.87
N GLN A 753 16.06 -6.68 -7.61
CA GLN A 753 15.20 -6.71 -6.43
C GLN A 753 15.59 -5.58 -5.48
N ARG A 754 15.29 -4.36 -5.92
CA ARG A 754 15.58 -3.08 -5.26
C ARG A 754 14.75 -2.83 -3.99
N PRO A 755 15.06 -1.77 -3.20
CA PRO A 755 14.26 -1.41 -2.04
C PRO A 755 12.77 -1.23 -2.39
N GLY A 756 11.88 -1.67 -1.52
CA GLY A 756 10.43 -1.75 -1.74
C GLY A 756 9.96 -3.03 -2.44
N TYR A 757 10.86 -3.76 -3.12
CA TYR A 757 10.54 -4.95 -3.91
C TYR A 757 11.22 -6.22 -3.41
N CYS A 758 11.70 -6.21 -2.16
CA CYS A 758 12.40 -7.34 -1.56
C CYS A 758 12.03 -7.48 -0.08
N PRO A 759 11.53 -8.67 0.34
CA PRO A 759 11.07 -8.86 1.70
C PRO A 759 12.24 -8.87 2.68
N ILE A 760 11.94 -8.47 3.91
CA ILE A 760 12.84 -8.50 5.06
C ILE A 760 12.06 -9.09 6.23
N ILE A 761 12.39 -10.32 6.63
CA ILE A 761 11.60 -11.16 7.56
C ILE A 761 11.88 -10.81 9.02
N GLU A 762 13.10 -10.38 9.38
CA GLU A 762 13.48 -10.09 10.76
C GLU A 762 13.28 -11.31 11.67
N HIS A 763 14.15 -12.32 11.55
CA HIS A 763 14.03 -13.58 12.30
C HIS A 763 13.99 -13.42 13.83
N CYS A 764 14.47 -12.29 14.35
CA CYS A 764 14.38 -11.96 15.77
C CYS A 764 12.95 -11.64 16.24
N PHE A 765 12.08 -11.25 15.31
CA PHE A 765 10.65 -10.98 15.49
C PHE A 765 9.83 -12.24 15.26
N THR A 766 9.95 -12.88 14.10
CA THR A 766 9.11 -14.04 13.72
C THR A 766 9.23 -15.21 14.68
N ASN A 767 10.45 -15.46 15.17
CA ASN A 767 10.74 -16.53 16.13
C ASN A 767 10.51 -16.14 17.60
N CYS A 768 9.95 -14.96 17.89
CA CYS A 768 9.64 -14.56 19.26
C CYS A 768 8.36 -15.26 19.74
N PRO A 769 8.43 -16.15 20.76
CA PRO A 769 7.26 -16.91 21.21
C PRO A 769 6.33 -16.10 22.12
N ALA A 770 6.60 -14.81 22.33
CA ALA A 770 5.85 -13.95 23.25
C ALA A 770 4.34 -13.92 22.94
N HIS A 771 3.99 -14.04 21.67
CA HIS A 771 2.61 -14.04 21.17
C HIS A 771 1.80 -15.28 21.62
N LEU A 772 2.45 -16.38 22.02
CA LEU A 772 1.78 -17.60 22.49
C LEU A 772 1.24 -17.49 23.93
N GLY A 773 1.53 -16.36 24.61
CA GLY A 773 1.21 -16.16 26.02
C GLY A 773 2.21 -16.86 26.96
N PRO A 774 2.23 -16.48 28.26
CA PRO A 774 3.28 -16.87 29.19
C PRO A 774 3.34 -18.38 29.52
N GLU A 775 2.24 -19.12 29.34
CA GLU A 775 2.15 -20.55 29.65
C GLU A 775 2.75 -21.47 28.58
N ARG A 776 2.90 -20.97 27.34
CA ARG A 776 3.35 -21.76 26.17
C ARG A 776 4.77 -21.40 25.71
N GLN A 777 5.47 -20.54 26.46
CA GLN A 777 6.81 -20.04 26.14
C GLN A 777 7.97 -20.86 26.73
N SER A 778 7.66 -21.88 27.54
CA SER A 778 8.64 -22.70 28.29
C SER A 778 9.35 -23.73 27.43
#